data_AF-A0A502DUV7-F1
#
_entry.id   AF-A0A502DUV7-F1
#
_cell.length_a   1.000
_cell.length_b   1.000
_cell.length_c   1.000
_cell.angle_alpha   90.00
_cell.angle_beta   90.00
_cell.angle_gamma   90.00
#
_symmetry.space_group_name_H-M   'P 1'
#
loop_
_entity.id
_entity.type
_entity.pdbx_description
1 polymer ?
#
loop_
_entity_poly.entity_id
_entity_poly.type
_entity_poly.pdbx_seq_one_letter_code
_entity_poly.pdbx_strand_id
1 'polypeptide(L)'
;MTPLKFLAGLSDVFRRRVIRSGAQPLSVGANTDSDAKGERTVDAASCYFDEVFYRKQVASEDLGALTPWLHYRQFGEAIGLRPTALFDPRHYAASRPDVVDAGVNLLEHFTGSGIDEGFVPVDVESPEVLATALEKLAADPTDRLARLVAATDAFRRGRYEEAIEVVRRVPARGVAEQLIETKGLYLLGRYLEAIESLSCMDDAVPRHAPTFKKTMLGEIGHAASAAGDYATAITAYETMQSESATPVGDLPGILKALCTAYIQELCNAGKWDEGLELKRLYEERGLLDPTLAVDIVSVERNAKLSRNLYREFLAERVITPPMLMFRGEAGALSAEQGELIAPPQYYSEIRDCLAFSDANAVLQQGRVIYDLAAHPRGASAILQDRAAGGRYLFQARAAGRALVEVPELPNQTHEAGLMMFGVVSSNYGHWFLEYLPRMLAFNRANIEVDVPLFVNHGMPASHLESLELLNVHKRRIVTIGKGETLKFARLGVAPIPAYFPLDTHGGTYDTVWPADIFGELRDVFKRSIGIESRPGAACLFISRRSFTQRRLLNEEVIERHLVRLGFEVIYPEQLSFADQVRKFSSARIVVGSCSSALTNCIFCPKGAVVLGLIHDNASFNFYGYASFLMAGGVEIRFIRGKRSGSSQTTEHPLHANYEINMEHLCSALLEAGIA
;
A
#
# COMPACT_ATOMS: atom_id res chain seq x y z
N MET A 1 -5.51 -37.69 -64.00
CA MET A 1 -5.98 -39.08 -63.75
C MET A 1 -7.02 -39.02 -62.64
N THR A 2 -8.16 -39.71 -62.79
CA THR A 2 -9.28 -39.69 -61.83
C THR A 2 -8.90 -40.37 -60.50
N PRO A 3 -9.38 -39.89 -59.33
CA PRO A 3 -9.09 -40.44 -57.98
C PRO A 3 -9.25 -41.97 -57.86
N LEU A 4 -10.22 -42.53 -58.59
CA LEU A 4 -10.53 -43.96 -58.58
C LEU A 4 -9.45 -44.86 -59.20
N LYS A 5 -8.59 -44.36 -60.11
CA LYS A 5 -7.51 -45.18 -60.69
C LYS A 5 -6.33 -45.37 -59.75
N PHE A 6 -6.13 -44.45 -58.80
CA PHE A 6 -5.00 -44.53 -57.86
C PHE A 6 -5.27 -45.54 -56.74
N LEU A 7 -6.51 -45.59 -56.25
CA LEU A 7 -6.93 -46.59 -55.25
C LEU A 7 -6.80 -48.03 -55.76
N ALA A 8 -6.84 -48.25 -57.09
CA ALA A 8 -6.76 -49.56 -57.73
C ALA A 8 -5.45 -50.32 -57.43
N GLY A 9 -4.34 -49.60 -57.19
CA GLY A 9 -3.02 -50.17 -56.92
C GLY A 9 -2.65 -50.35 -55.45
N LEU A 10 -3.52 -49.95 -54.52
CA LEU A 10 -3.30 -50.06 -53.07
C LEU A 10 -3.82 -51.40 -52.53
N SER A 11 -3.27 -51.87 -51.40
CA SER A 11 -3.77 -53.06 -50.72
C SER A 11 -5.24 -52.89 -50.30
N ASP A 12 -6.00 -53.98 -50.29
CA ASP A 12 -7.43 -53.96 -49.93
C ASP A 12 -7.67 -53.43 -48.50
N VAL A 13 -6.72 -53.67 -47.60
CA VAL A 13 -6.75 -53.18 -46.22
C VAL A 13 -6.60 -51.66 -46.20
N PHE A 14 -5.62 -51.12 -46.92
CA PHE A 14 -5.38 -49.68 -46.99
C PHE A 14 -6.53 -48.95 -47.69
N ARG A 15 -7.03 -49.50 -48.80
CA ARG A 15 -8.18 -48.96 -49.53
C ARG A 15 -9.41 -48.82 -48.62
N ARG A 16 -9.72 -49.82 -47.78
CA ARG A 16 -10.82 -49.74 -46.80
C ARG A 16 -10.58 -48.66 -45.74
N ARG A 17 -9.34 -48.46 -45.30
CA ARG A 17 -8.97 -47.42 -44.32
C ARG A 17 -9.18 -46.02 -44.91
N VAL A 18 -8.75 -45.79 -46.15
CA VAL A 18 -8.96 -44.53 -46.88
C VAL A 18 -10.46 -44.27 -47.09
N ILE A 19 -11.23 -45.27 -47.52
CA ILE A 19 -12.69 -45.12 -47.73
C ILE A 19 -13.40 -44.80 -46.41
N ARG A 20 -13.06 -45.49 -45.32
CA ARG A 20 -13.65 -45.22 -43.99
C ARG A 20 -13.31 -43.83 -43.46
N SER A 21 -12.13 -43.30 -43.79
CA SER A 21 -11.75 -41.93 -43.41
C SER A 21 -12.45 -40.84 -44.22
N GLY A 22 -13.14 -41.19 -45.32
CA GLY A 22 -13.77 -40.20 -46.22
C GLY A 22 -12.77 -39.36 -47.03
N ALA A 23 -11.48 -39.73 -47.04
CA ALA A 23 -10.41 -38.95 -47.65
C ALA A 23 -10.60 -38.80 -49.17
N GLN A 24 -10.71 -37.56 -49.65
CA GLN A 24 -10.57 -37.25 -51.08
C GLN A 24 -9.11 -36.86 -51.34
N PRO A 25 -8.44 -37.44 -52.35
CA PRO A 25 -7.07 -37.05 -52.67
C PRO A 25 -7.06 -35.59 -53.11
N LEU A 26 -6.21 -34.78 -52.46
CA LEU A 26 -5.96 -33.39 -52.87
C LEU A 26 -5.64 -33.36 -54.37
N SER A 27 -6.30 -32.48 -55.13
CA SER A 27 -5.98 -32.28 -56.53
C SER A 27 -4.62 -31.58 -56.64
N VAL A 28 -3.54 -32.37 -56.70
CA VAL A 28 -2.24 -31.83 -57.10
C VAL A 28 -2.33 -31.61 -58.60
N GLY A 29 -2.51 -30.34 -59.01
CA GLY A 29 -2.23 -29.94 -60.38
C GLY A 29 -0.83 -30.41 -60.73
N ALA A 30 -0.65 -31.01 -61.90
CA ALA A 30 0.66 -31.38 -62.42
C ALA A 30 1.46 -30.10 -62.71
N ASN A 31 1.97 -29.47 -61.66
CA ASN A 31 3.03 -28.49 -61.73
C ASN A 31 4.16 -28.99 -60.84
N THR A 32 5.13 -29.62 -61.50
CA THR A 32 6.50 -29.16 -61.31
C THR A 32 6.49 -27.64 -61.45
N ASP A 33 6.38 -26.90 -60.34
CA ASP A 33 6.76 -25.48 -60.34
C ASP A 33 8.29 -25.43 -60.41
N SER A 34 8.77 -25.64 -61.63
CA SER A 34 10.02 -25.04 -62.08
C SER A 34 9.73 -23.56 -62.27
N ASP A 35 9.92 -22.76 -61.22
CA ASP A 35 10.22 -21.36 -61.44
C ASP A 35 11.56 -21.27 -62.16
N ALA A 36 11.60 -20.41 -63.17
CA ALA A 36 12.72 -20.20 -64.06
C ALA A 36 13.91 -19.53 -63.33
N LYS A 37 14.56 -20.29 -62.43
CA LYS A 37 15.86 -20.08 -61.79
C LYS A 37 16.17 -21.22 -60.80
N GLY A 38 16.08 -22.48 -61.22
CA GLY A 38 16.89 -23.58 -60.64
C GLY A 38 16.92 -23.81 -59.11
N GLU A 39 16.00 -23.29 -58.31
CA GLU A 39 15.89 -23.53 -56.87
C GLU A 39 14.59 -24.30 -56.59
N ARG A 40 14.72 -25.52 -56.03
CA ARG A 40 13.56 -26.24 -55.48
C ARG A 40 13.10 -25.48 -54.24
N THR A 41 11.91 -24.91 -54.26
CA THR A 41 11.25 -24.47 -53.01
C THR A 41 10.96 -25.72 -52.16
N VAL A 42 11.78 -25.94 -51.14
CA VAL A 42 11.54 -26.98 -50.14
C VAL A 42 10.33 -26.53 -49.32
N ASP A 43 9.26 -27.31 -49.35
CA ASP A 43 8.08 -27.15 -48.52
C ASP A 43 8.52 -27.19 -47.04
N ALA A 44 8.29 -26.13 -46.25
CA ALA A 44 8.78 -26.04 -44.86
C ALA A 44 8.27 -27.21 -43.99
N ALA A 45 7.08 -27.73 -44.30
CA ALA A 45 6.52 -28.90 -43.62
C ALA A 45 7.31 -30.19 -43.90
N SER A 46 7.97 -30.28 -45.06
CA SER A 46 8.82 -31.42 -45.41
C SER A 46 10.07 -31.53 -44.53
N CYS A 47 10.53 -30.42 -43.92
CA CYS A 47 11.63 -30.43 -42.96
C CYS A 47 11.27 -31.10 -41.62
N TYR A 48 9.97 -31.20 -41.31
CA TYR A 48 9.45 -31.87 -40.10
C TYR A 48 8.99 -33.31 -40.37
N PHE A 49 9.21 -33.82 -41.58
CA PHE A 49 8.82 -35.16 -41.99
C PHE A 49 9.99 -36.15 -41.82
N ASP A 50 9.74 -37.26 -41.14
CA ASP A 50 10.73 -38.31 -40.92
C ASP A 50 10.40 -39.50 -41.84
N GLU A 51 11.12 -39.59 -42.96
CA GLU A 51 10.85 -40.62 -43.98
C GLU A 51 11.03 -42.04 -43.44
N VAL A 52 12.06 -42.26 -42.59
CA VAL A 52 12.36 -43.57 -42.02
C VAL A 52 11.26 -43.99 -41.06
N PHE A 53 10.79 -43.08 -40.22
CA PHE A 53 9.68 -43.31 -39.32
C PHE A 53 8.37 -43.55 -40.07
N TYR A 54 8.08 -42.74 -41.10
CA TYR A 54 6.84 -42.85 -41.86
C TYR A 54 6.74 -44.18 -42.62
N ARG A 55 7.83 -44.62 -43.25
CA ARG A 55 7.89 -45.91 -43.98
C ARG A 55 7.62 -47.12 -43.08
N LYS A 56 7.87 -47.04 -41.77
CA LYS A 56 7.52 -48.13 -40.83
C LYS A 56 6.01 -48.29 -40.65
N GLN A 57 5.22 -47.27 -40.98
CA GLN A 57 3.76 -47.26 -40.81
C GLN A 57 3.00 -47.65 -42.09
N VAL A 58 3.67 -47.74 -43.24
CA VAL A 58 3.06 -47.96 -44.56
C VAL A 58 3.77 -49.10 -45.29
N ALA A 59 3.01 -50.07 -45.80
CA ALA A 59 3.58 -51.14 -46.62
C ALA A 59 4.13 -50.57 -47.94
N SER A 60 5.20 -51.16 -48.48
CA SER A 60 5.82 -50.70 -49.74
C SER A 60 4.84 -50.67 -50.92
N GLU A 61 3.89 -51.61 -50.95
CA GLU A 61 2.84 -51.71 -51.96
C GLU A 61 1.84 -50.54 -51.89
N ASP A 62 1.55 -50.03 -50.68
CA ASP A 62 0.63 -48.91 -50.47
C ASP A 62 1.27 -47.54 -50.77
N LEU A 63 2.60 -47.44 -50.73
CA LEU A 63 3.33 -46.26 -51.19
C LEU A 63 3.26 -46.10 -52.72
N GLY A 64 3.26 -47.22 -53.44
CA GLY A 64 3.25 -47.24 -54.90
C GLY A 64 4.40 -46.43 -55.51
N ALA A 65 4.08 -45.52 -56.44
CA ALA A 65 5.04 -44.62 -57.08
C ALA A 65 5.20 -43.25 -56.37
N LEU A 66 4.51 -43.02 -55.24
CA LEU A 66 4.62 -41.76 -54.50
C LEU A 66 5.86 -41.75 -53.62
N THR A 67 6.44 -40.56 -53.44
CA THR A 67 7.36 -40.36 -52.33
C THR A 67 6.58 -40.42 -51.01
N PRO A 68 7.21 -40.86 -49.89
CA PRO A 68 6.55 -40.89 -48.58
C PRO A 68 5.91 -39.56 -48.16
N TRP A 69 6.56 -38.44 -48.49
CA TRP A 69 6.02 -37.09 -48.27
C TRP A 69 4.71 -36.85 -49.05
N LEU A 70 4.71 -37.11 -50.36
CA LEU A 70 3.51 -36.93 -51.18
C LEU A 70 2.39 -37.88 -50.76
N HIS A 71 2.73 -39.11 -50.36
CA HIS A 71 1.77 -40.05 -49.81
C HIS A 71 1.16 -39.53 -48.48
N TYR A 72 1.98 -38.96 -47.58
CA TYR A 72 1.46 -38.38 -46.33
C TYR A 72 0.45 -37.27 -46.60
N ARG A 73 0.81 -36.31 -47.45
CA ARG A 73 -0.06 -35.17 -47.81
C ARG A 73 -1.38 -35.62 -48.44
N GLN A 74 -1.34 -36.61 -49.33
CA GLN A 74 -2.54 -37.05 -50.07
C GLN A 74 -3.44 -37.99 -49.28
N PHE A 75 -2.87 -38.85 -48.43
CA PHE A 75 -3.60 -39.93 -47.79
C PHE A 75 -3.26 -40.08 -46.31
N GLY A 76 -1.97 -40.02 -45.96
CA GLY A 76 -1.47 -40.38 -44.63
C GLY A 76 -2.12 -39.63 -43.48
N GLU A 77 -2.26 -38.31 -43.60
CA GLU A 77 -2.89 -37.49 -42.57
C GLU A 77 -4.36 -37.90 -42.32
N ALA A 78 -5.15 -38.06 -43.38
CA ALA A 78 -6.57 -38.37 -43.28
C ALA A 78 -6.86 -39.73 -42.63
N ILE A 79 -5.95 -40.70 -42.76
CA ILE A 79 -6.05 -42.00 -42.08
C ILE A 79 -5.32 -42.04 -40.72
N GLY A 80 -4.79 -40.89 -40.28
CA GLY A 80 -4.13 -40.68 -38.99
C GLY A 80 -2.74 -41.31 -38.88
N LEU A 81 -1.98 -41.39 -39.98
CA LEU A 81 -0.57 -41.76 -39.93
C LEU A 81 0.28 -40.56 -39.49
N ARG A 82 1.34 -40.83 -38.74
CA ARG A 82 2.17 -39.78 -38.13
C ARG A 82 3.35 -39.45 -39.04
N PRO A 83 3.57 -38.18 -39.44
CA PRO A 83 4.70 -37.80 -40.29
C PRO A 83 6.06 -37.90 -39.57
N THR A 84 6.05 -37.81 -38.24
CA THR A 84 7.21 -38.00 -37.36
C THR A 84 6.73 -38.50 -35.99
N ALA A 85 7.61 -39.11 -35.21
CA ALA A 85 7.31 -39.58 -33.85
C ALA A 85 6.91 -38.43 -32.89
N LEU A 86 7.20 -37.19 -33.25
CA LEU A 86 6.92 -36.00 -32.45
C LEU A 86 5.75 -35.15 -32.99
N PHE A 87 4.97 -35.66 -33.95
CA PHE A 87 3.74 -35.04 -34.45
C PHE A 87 2.64 -36.09 -34.55
N ASP A 88 1.52 -35.88 -33.87
CA ASP A 88 0.32 -36.71 -33.96
C ASP A 88 -0.83 -35.90 -34.55
N PRO A 89 -1.21 -36.14 -35.82
CA PRO A 89 -2.30 -35.42 -36.47
C PRO A 89 -3.62 -35.53 -35.70
N ARG A 90 -3.88 -36.63 -34.99
CA ARG A 90 -5.11 -36.79 -34.20
C ARG A 90 -5.09 -35.94 -32.94
N HIS A 91 -3.95 -35.88 -32.26
CA HIS A 91 -3.76 -35.03 -31.09
C HIS A 91 -3.90 -33.55 -31.48
N TYR A 92 -3.25 -33.14 -32.57
CA TYR A 92 -3.30 -31.77 -33.06
C TYR A 92 -4.69 -31.39 -33.60
N ALA A 93 -5.39 -32.29 -34.30
CA ALA A 93 -6.77 -32.09 -34.74
C ALA A 93 -7.73 -31.85 -33.57
N ALA A 94 -7.55 -32.56 -32.45
CA ALA A 94 -8.39 -32.41 -31.28
C ALA A 94 -8.26 -31.02 -30.62
N SER A 95 -7.08 -30.39 -30.72
CA SER A 95 -6.85 -29.03 -30.22
C SER A 95 -7.18 -27.95 -31.26
N ARG A 96 -7.35 -28.30 -32.54
CA ARG A 96 -7.62 -27.37 -33.66
C ARG A 96 -8.78 -27.79 -34.57
N PRO A 97 -10.03 -27.83 -34.07
CA PRO A 97 -11.20 -28.12 -34.91
C PRO A 97 -11.37 -27.14 -36.07
N ASP A 98 -10.98 -25.88 -35.89
CA ASP A 98 -11.03 -24.82 -36.89
C ASP A 98 -10.18 -25.12 -38.13
N VAL A 99 -9.00 -25.71 -37.94
CA VAL A 99 -8.09 -26.09 -39.04
C VAL A 99 -8.61 -27.31 -39.78
N VAL A 100 -9.19 -28.26 -39.03
CA VAL A 100 -9.82 -29.45 -39.58
C VAL A 100 -11.00 -29.06 -40.47
N ASP A 101 -11.86 -28.15 -40.01
CA ASP A 101 -13.02 -27.65 -40.77
C ASP A 101 -12.61 -26.88 -42.02
N ALA A 102 -11.48 -26.17 -41.97
CA ALA A 102 -10.89 -25.45 -43.11
C ALA A 102 -10.26 -26.39 -44.16
N GLY A 103 -10.09 -27.69 -43.84
CA GLY A 103 -9.50 -28.67 -44.75
C GLY A 103 -8.02 -28.43 -45.06
N VAL A 104 -7.31 -27.69 -44.21
CA VAL A 104 -5.87 -27.41 -44.36
C VAL A 104 -5.07 -28.58 -43.79
N ASN A 105 -3.95 -28.94 -44.45
CA ASN A 105 -3.07 -29.98 -43.93
C ASN A 105 -2.53 -29.60 -42.54
N LEU A 106 -2.65 -30.49 -41.56
CA LEU A 106 -2.37 -30.20 -40.16
C LEU A 106 -0.88 -29.98 -39.88
N LEU A 107 0.01 -30.72 -40.56
CA LEU A 107 1.45 -30.49 -40.42
C LEU A 107 1.86 -29.17 -41.07
N GLU A 108 1.34 -28.86 -42.26
CA GLU A 108 1.58 -27.57 -42.92
C GLU A 108 1.09 -26.41 -42.06
N HIS A 109 -0.13 -26.50 -41.52
CA HIS A 109 -0.65 -25.50 -40.58
C HIS A 109 0.24 -25.38 -39.34
N PHE A 110 0.62 -26.50 -38.73
CA PHE A 110 1.45 -26.49 -37.53
C PHE A 110 2.79 -25.79 -37.76
N THR A 111 3.47 -26.13 -38.86
CA THR A 111 4.77 -25.52 -39.20
C THR A 111 4.67 -24.07 -39.66
N GLY A 112 3.52 -23.68 -40.23
CA GLY A 112 3.29 -22.32 -40.70
C GLY A 112 2.79 -21.35 -39.62
N SER A 113 2.12 -21.84 -38.58
CA SER A 113 1.60 -20.98 -37.49
C SER A 113 1.43 -21.73 -36.17
N GLY A 114 0.93 -22.97 -36.18
CA GLY A 114 0.55 -23.73 -34.98
C GLY A 114 1.62 -23.81 -33.89
N ILE A 115 2.88 -24.00 -34.30
CA ILE A 115 4.04 -24.05 -33.40
C ILE A 115 4.25 -22.73 -32.66
N ASP A 116 4.04 -21.60 -33.32
CA ASP A 116 4.20 -20.26 -32.74
C ASP A 116 2.98 -19.80 -31.95
N GLU A 117 1.80 -20.42 -32.17
CA GLU A 117 0.64 -20.23 -31.29
C GLU A 117 0.74 -21.04 -29.98
N GLY A 118 1.85 -21.75 -29.76
CA GLY A 118 2.10 -22.50 -28.52
C GLY A 118 1.39 -23.84 -28.45
N PHE A 119 0.90 -24.37 -29.57
CA PHE A 119 0.30 -25.70 -29.60
C PHE A 119 1.37 -26.79 -29.57
N VAL A 120 1.06 -27.86 -28.85
CA VAL A 120 1.91 -29.04 -28.74
C VAL A 120 1.25 -30.14 -29.57
N PRO A 121 1.92 -30.67 -30.60
CA PRO A 121 1.26 -31.56 -31.56
C PRO A 121 1.24 -33.03 -31.11
N VAL A 122 1.63 -33.33 -29.87
CA VAL A 122 1.73 -34.68 -29.32
C VAL A 122 1.41 -34.69 -27.83
N ASP A 123 1.05 -35.87 -27.33
CA ASP A 123 0.98 -36.13 -25.91
C ASP A 123 2.39 -36.18 -25.29
N VAL A 124 2.79 -35.06 -24.66
CA VAL A 124 4.07 -34.92 -23.97
C VAL A 124 4.17 -35.75 -22.69
N GLU A 125 3.06 -36.29 -22.18
CA GLU A 125 3.08 -37.18 -21.02
C GLU A 125 3.50 -38.60 -21.37
N SER A 126 3.52 -38.93 -22.68
CA SER A 126 3.98 -40.23 -23.17
C SER A 126 5.49 -40.42 -22.97
N PRO A 127 5.94 -41.42 -22.20
CA PRO A 127 7.36 -41.70 -22.01
C PRO A 127 8.11 -42.00 -23.31
N GLU A 128 7.44 -42.63 -24.28
CA GLU A 128 8.01 -42.97 -25.59
C GLU A 128 8.27 -41.71 -26.43
N VAL A 129 7.33 -40.75 -26.39
CA VAL A 129 7.46 -39.45 -27.07
C VAL A 129 8.60 -38.64 -26.46
N LEU A 130 8.68 -38.59 -25.12
CA LEU A 130 9.76 -37.90 -24.42
C LEU A 130 11.12 -38.54 -24.70
N ALA A 131 11.24 -39.86 -24.62
CA ALA A 131 12.48 -40.57 -24.94
C ALA A 131 12.95 -40.26 -26.36
N THR A 132 12.03 -40.30 -27.33
CA THR A 132 12.34 -39.95 -28.73
C THR A 132 12.79 -38.49 -28.88
N ALA A 133 12.15 -37.55 -28.16
CA ALA A 133 12.56 -36.15 -28.17
C ALA A 133 13.96 -35.96 -27.58
N LEU A 134 14.28 -36.61 -26.46
CA LEU A 134 15.60 -36.54 -25.84
C LEU A 134 16.69 -37.17 -26.72
N GLU A 135 16.40 -38.29 -27.39
CA GLU A 135 17.31 -38.91 -28.37
C GLU A 135 17.58 -37.97 -29.55
N LYS A 136 16.52 -37.37 -30.12
CA LYS A 136 16.66 -36.39 -31.20
C LYS A 136 17.46 -35.17 -30.76
N LEU A 137 17.25 -34.64 -29.55
CA LEU A 137 18.01 -33.53 -28.99
C LEU A 137 19.48 -33.85 -28.73
N ALA A 138 19.79 -35.09 -28.37
CA ALA A 138 21.16 -35.54 -28.20
C ALA A 138 21.91 -35.62 -29.55
N ALA A 139 21.19 -35.97 -30.63
CA ALA A 139 21.74 -36.04 -31.98
C ALA A 139 21.83 -34.67 -32.66
N ASP A 140 20.80 -33.83 -32.51
CA ASP A 140 20.71 -32.49 -33.07
C ASP A 140 20.00 -31.55 -32.09
N PRO A 141 20.75 -30.71 -31.34
CA PRO A 141 20.18 -29.72 -30.43
C PRO A 141 19.32 -28.65 -31.11
N THR A 142 19.39 -28.53 -32.44
CA THR A 142 18.63 -27.53 -33.20
C THR A 142 17.22 -28.02 -33.58
N ASP A 143 16.91 -29.32 -33.39
CA ASP A 143 15.57 -29.88 -33.64
C ASP A 143 14.51 -29.16 -32.78
N ARG A 144 13.75 -28.28 -33.44
CA ARG A 144 12.79 -27.39 -32.81
C ARG A 144 11.65 -28.15 -32.13
N LEU A 145 11.19 -29.23 -32.78
CA LEU A 145 10.06 -30.02 -32.29
C LEU A 145 10.46 -30.84 -31.06
N ALA A 146 11.67 -31.41 -31.09
CA ALA A 146 12.22 -32.13 -29.94
C ALA A 146 12.47 -31.18 -28.74
N ARG A 147 12.96 -29.96 -28.99
CA ARG A 147 13.14 -28.94 -27.93
C ARG A 147 11.82 -28.57 -27.27
N LEU A 148 10.78 -28.28 -28.06
CA LEU A 148 9.47 -27.93 -27.54
C LEU A 148 8.84 -29.05 -26.73
N VAL A 149 8.92 -30.29 -27.19
CA VAL A 149 8.40 -31.47 -26.46
C VAL A 149 9.11 -31.63 -25.11
N ALA A 150 10.44 -31.64 -25.11
CA ALA A 150 11.22 -31.81 -23.88
C ALA A 150 11.02 -30.65 -22.90
N ALA A 151 11.03 -29.41 -23.39
CA ALA A 151 10.81 -28.22 -22.56
C ALA A 151 9.40 -28.17 -21.98
N THR A 152 8.38 -28.55 -22.76
CA THR A 152 6.99 -28.58 -22.29
C THR A 152 6.78 -29.65 -21.21
N ASP A 153 7.35 -30.85 -21.37
CA ASP A 153 7.30 -31.89 -20.33
C ASP A 153 7.96 -31.39 -19.05
N ALA A 154 9.19 -30.86 -19.14
CA ALA A 154 9.91 -30.32 -18.00
C ALA A 154 9.08 -29.23 -17.29
N PHE A 155 8.51 -28.30 -18.05
CA PHE A 155 7.67 -27.22 -17.54
C PHE A 155 6.43 -27.75 -16.83
N ARG A 156 5.68 -28.68 -17.42
CA ARG A 156 4.46 -29.26 -16.83
C ARG A 156 4.73 -30.03 -15.54
N ARG A 157 5.94 -30.59 -15.39
CA ARG A 157 6.39 -31.28 -14.18
C ARG A 157 6.98 -30.34 -13.13
N GLY A 158 6.93 -29.02 -13.34
CA GLY A 158 7.50 -28.03 -12.42
C GLY A 158 9.02 -27.93 -12.44
N ARG A 159 9.69 -28.53 -13.44
CA ARG A 159 11.15 -28.47 -13.63
C ARG A 159 11.50 -27.27 -14.51
N TYR A 160 11.29 -26.06 -13.98
CA TYR A 160 11.35 -24.83 -14.78
C TYR A 160 12.77 -24.50 -15.27
N GLU A 161 13.80 -24.73 -14.46
CA GLU A 161 15.20 -24.52 -14.85
C GLU A 161 15.59 -25.40 -16.04
N GLU A 162 15.20 -26.68 -16.01
CA GLU A 162 15.44 -27.61 -17.10
C GLU A 162 14.70 -27.18 -18.37
N ALA A 163 13.43 -26.75 -18.24
CA ALA A 163 12.67 -26.23 -19.37
C ALA A 163 13.35 -25.01 -20.02
N ILE A 164 13.83 -24.07 -19.20
CA ILE A 164 14.58 -22.88 -19.65
C ILE A 164 15.90 -23.28 -20.32
N GLU A 165 16.64 -24.21 -19.72
CA GLU A 165 17.92 -24.70 -20.27
C GLU A 165 17.71 -25.31 -21.65
N VAL A 166 16.69 -26.17 -21.82
CA VAL A 166 16.36 -26.81 -23.09
C VAL A 166 16.05 -25.78 -24.19
N VAL A 167 15.24 -24.77 -23.90
CA VAL A 167 14.88 -23.75 -24.91
C VAL A 167 16.02 -22.78 -25.22
N ARG A 168 16.92 -22.51 -24.25
CA ARG A 168 18.11 -21.64 -24.43
C ARG A 168 19.28 -22.31 -25.17
N ARG A 169 19.19 -23.60 -25.51
CA ARG A 169 20.26 -24.32 -26.26
C ARG A 169 20.58 -23.71 -27.63
N VAL A 170 19.64 -22.95 -28.21
CA VAL A 170 19.85 -22.22 -29.46
C VAL A 170 19.60 -20.73 -29.27
N PRO A 171 20.36 -19.84 -29.94
CA PRO A 171 20.15 -18.40 -29.82
C PRO A 171 18.81 -17.92 -30.39
N ALA A 172 18.42 -18.48 -31.55
CA ALA A 172 17.16 -18.15 -32.22
C ALA A 172 16.02 -19.00 -31.67
N ARG A 173 15.15 -18.40 -30.86
CA ARG A 173 13.97 -19.02 -30.24
C ARG A 173 12.72 -18.50 -30.94
N GLY A 174 11.77 -19.39 -31.22
CA GLY A 174 10.44 -18.98 -31.65
C GLY A 174 9.54 -18.61 -30.48
N VAL A 175 8.30 -18.23 -30.78
CA VAL A 175 7.36 -17.68 -29.79
C VAL A 175 7.06 -18.68 -28.68
N ALA A 176 6.79 -19.94 -29.01
CA ALA A 176 6.48 -20.97 -28.00
C ALA A 176 7.64 -21.23 -27.03
N GLU A 177 8.88 -21.23 -27.51
CA GLU A 177 10.06 -21.35 -26.66
C GLU A 177 10.20 -20.15 -25.70
N GLN A 178 9.97 -18.93 -26.20
CA GLN A 178 10.00 -17.71 -25.38
C GLN A 178 8.85 -17.68 -24.36
N LEU A 179 7.67 -18.23 -24.68
CA LEU A 179 6.56 -18.37 -23.73
C LEU A 179 6.92 -19.30 -22.56
N ILE A 180 7.52 -20.46 -22.86
CA ILE A 180 7.98 -21.42 -21.83
C ILE A 180 9.05 -20.78 -20.95
N GLU A 181 10.04 -20.13 -21.58
CA GLU A 181 11.11 -19.43 -20.87
C GLU A 181 10.56 -18.35 -19.94
N THR A 182 9.75 -17.43 -20.47
CA THR A 182 9.20 -16.31 -19.71
C THR A 182 8.40 -16.80 -18.52
N LYS A 183 7.47 -17.75 -18.72
CA LYS A 183 6.66 -18.29 -17.62
C LYS A 183 7.53 -19.01 -16.59
N GLY A 184 8.56 -19.73 -17.04
CA GLY A 184 9.48 -20.42 -16.15
C GLY A 184 10.25 -19.44 -15.27
N LEU A 185 10.79 -18.38 -15.88
CA LEU A 185 11.49 -17.31 -15.17
C LEU A 185 10.59 -16.61 -14.15
N TYR A 186 9.34 -16.30 -14.54
CA TYR A 186 8.34 -15.75 -13.63
C TYR A 186 8.06 -16.66 -12.43
N LEU A 187 7.83 -17.95 -12.67
CA LEU A 187 7.56 -18.94 -11.61
C LEU A 187 8.75 -19.17 -10.68
N LEU A 188 9.98 -18.90 -11.15
CA LEU A 188 11.20 -18.91 -10.36
C LEU A 188 11.51 -17.58 -9.65
N GLY A 189 10.68 -16.55 -9.83
CA GLY A 189 10.93 -15.21 -9.28
C GLY A 189 12.03 -14.42 -9.98
N ARG A 190 12.49 -14.86 -11.16
CA ARG A 190 13.54 -14.21 -11.98
C ARG A 190 12.93 -13.17 -12.91
N TYR A 191 12.30 -12.17 -12.30
CA TYR A 191 11.43 -11.21 -12.98
C TYR A 191 12.12 -10.36 -14.04
N LEU A 192 13.34 -9.86 -13.80
CA LEU A 192 14.08 -9.06 -14.80
C LEU A 192 14.38 -9.86 -16.07
N GLU A 193 14.84 -11.11 -15.92
CA GLU A 193 15.07 -11.99 -17.07
C GLU A 193 13.77 -12.32 -17.81
N ALA A 194 12.65 -12.43 -17.10
CA ALA A 194 11.34 -12.63 -17.72
C ALA A 194 10.93 -11.41 -18.56
N ILE A 195 11.17 -10.18 -18.07
CA ILE A 195 10.91 -8.94 -18.82
C ILE A 195 11.80 -8.85 -20.07
N GLU A 196 13.09 -9.21 -19.96
CA GLU A 196 14.02 -9.25 -21.09
C GLU A 196 13.56 -10.27 -22.16
N SER A 197 13.15 -11.47 -21.72
CA SER A 197 12.64 -12.52 -22.61
C SER A 197 11.39 -12.07 -23.36
N LEU A 198 10.45 -11.40 -22.68
CA LEU A 198 9.27 -10.79 -23.30
C LEU A 198 9.66 -9.71 -24.31
N SER A 199 10.58 -8.81 -23.95
CA SER A 199 10.98 -7.69 -24.81
C SER A 199 11.59 -8.16 -26.14
N CYS A 200 12.19 -9.35 -26.17
CA CYS A 200 12.75 -9.97 -27.37
C CYS A 200 11.74 -10.79 -28.20
N MET A 201 10.49 -10.91 -27.76
CA MET A 201 9.44 -11.67 -28.46
C MET A 201 8.95 -10.89 -29.68
N ASP A 202 8.95 -11.53 -30.85
CA ASP A 202 8.50 -10.94 -32.11
C ASP A 202 6.97 -10.76 -32.11
N ASP A 203 6.49 -9.56 -32.43
CA ASP A 203 5.08 -9.20 -32.46
C ASP A 203 4.34 -9.79 -33.70
N ALA A 204 5.07 -10.37 -34.65
CA ALA A 204 4.53 -10.76 -35.95
C ALA A 204 3.64 -12.02 -35.98
N VAL A 205 3.61 -12.87 -34.94
CA VAL A 205 2.83 -14.15 -34.96
C VAL A 205 2.41 -14.60 -33.53
N PRO A 206 1.14 -14.99 -33.25
CA PRO A 206 -0.16 -14.67 -33.86
C PRO A 206 -1.05 -13.86 -32.87
N ARG A 207 -2.33 -13.65 -33.23
CA ARG A 207 -3.42 -12.82 -32.62
C ARG A 207 -3.53 -12.69 -31.08
N HIS A 208 -2.77 -13.45 -30.30
CA HIS A 208 -2.77 -13.48 -28.83
C HIS A 208 -1.46 -12.99 -28.18
N ALA A 209 -0.35 -12.84 -28.93
CA ALA A 209 0.96 -12.45 -28.39
C ALA A 209 0.93 -11.06 -27.69
N PRO A 210 0.28 -10.01 -28.25
CA PRO A 210 0.21 -8.71 -27.57
C PRO A 210 -0.56 -8.77 -26.24
N THR A 211 -1.63 -9.57 -26.18
CA THR A 211 -2.43 -9.74 -24.95
C THR A 211 -1.65 -10.52 -23.89
N PHE A 212 -0.92 -11.57 -24.30
CA PHE A 212 -0.10 -12.37 -23.40
C PHE A 212 1.04 -11.54 -22.78
N LYS A 213 1.82 -10.85 -23.61
CA LYS A 213 2.95 -10.02 -23.19
C LYS A 213 2.52 -8.97 -22.17
N LYS A 214 1.44 -8.23 -22.49
CA LYS A 214 0.83 -7.26 -21.59
C LYS A 214 0.37 -7.90 -20.26
N THR A 215 -0.28 -9.06 -20.31
CA THR A 215 -0.77 -9.76 -19.11
C THR A 215 0.40 -10.18 -18.22
N MET A 216 1.44 -10.80 -18.79
CA MET A 216 2.62 -11.22 -18.04
C MET A 216 3.38 -10.05 -17.42
N LEU A 217 3.57 -8.95 -18.15
CA LEU A 217 4.20 -7.75 -17.59
C LEU A 217 3.40 -7.18 -16.42
N GLY A 218 2.06 -7.22 -16.51
CA GLY A 218 1.18 -6.86 -15.40
C GLY A 218 1.33 -7.78 -14.18
N GLU A 219 1.42 -9.09 -14.38
CA GLU A 219 1.64 -10.10 -13.32
C GLU A 219 3.01 -9.94 -12.66
N ILE A 220 4.07 -9.76 -13.47
CA ILE A 220 5.43 -9.49 -12.99
C ILE A 220 5.45 -8.19 -12.18
N GLY A 221 4.87 -7.11 -12.70
CA GLY A 221 4.80 -5.82 -12.03
C GLY A 221 4.11 -5.93 -10.66
N HIS A 222 3.01 -6.68 -10.60
CA HIS A 222 2.30 -6.91 -9.35
C HIS A 222 3.11 -7.75 -8.35
N ALA A 223 3.71 -8.85 -8.80
CA ALA A 223 4.51 -9.74 -7.96
C ALA A 223 5.76 -9.04 -7.41
N ALA A 224 6.49 -8.31 -8.25
CA ALA A 224 7.66 -7.54 -7.86
C ALA A 224 7.30 -6.43 -6.85
N SER A 225 6.18 -5.71 -7.09
CA SER A 225 5.69 -4.72 -6.14
C SER A 225 5.34 -5.33 -4.77
N ALA A 226 4.71 -6.50 -4.75
CA ALA A 226 4.36 -7.18 -3.51
C ALA A 226 5.60 -7.69 -2.75
N ALA A 227 6.69 -7.98 -3.46
CA ALA A 227 7.98 -8.36 -2.90
C ALA A 227 8.83 -7.14 -2.44
N GLY A 228 8.39 -5.92 -2.72
CA GLY A 228 9.16 -4.69 -2.46
C GLY A 228 10.27 -4.41 -3.48
N ASP A 229 10.33 -5.14 -4.59
CA ASP A 229 11.26 -4.87 -5.69
C ASP A 229 10.65 -3.83 -6.65
N TYR A 230 10.65 -2.57 -6.21
CA TYR A 230 10.00 -1.49 -6.95
C TYR A 230 10.68 -1.20 -8.29
N ALA A 231 12.00 -1.37 -8.40
CA ALA A 231 12.73 -1.14 -9.63
C ALA A 231 12.25 -2.08 -10.75
N THR A 232 12.14 -3.38 -10.44
CA THR A 232 11.60 -4.38 -11.36
C THR A 232 10.13 -4.12 -11.66
N ALA A 233 9.31 -3.78 -10.65
CA ALA A 233 7.89 -3.50 -10.84
C ALA A 233 7.66 -2.33 -11.81
N ILE A 234 8.38 -1.23 -11.59
CA ILE A 234 8.38 -0.06 -12.46
C ILE A 234 8.78 -0.47 -13.87
N THR A 235 9.89 -1.17 -14.04
CA THR A 235 10.38 -1.62 -15.35
C THR A 235 9.32 -2.42 -16.10
N ALA A 236 8.67 -3.39 -15.44
CA ALA A 236 7.61 -4.19 -16.04
C ALA A 236 6.44 -3.34 -16.56
N TYR A 237 5.98 -2.39 -15.74
CA TYR A 237 4.88 -1.50 -16.08
C TYR A 237 5.25 -0.49 -17.18
N GLU A 238 6.46 0.05 -17.18
CA GLU A 238 6.93 0.94 -18.26
C GLU A 238 7.04 0.20 -19.59
N THR A 239 7.60 -1.02 -19.59
CA THR A 239 7.64 -1.87 -20.77
C THR A 239 6.23 -2.13 -21.28
N MET A 240 5.29 -2.48 -20.38
CA MET A 240 3.89 -2.72 -20.73
C MET A 240 3.22 -1.50 -21.39
N GLN A 241 3.51 -0.28 -20.93
CA GLN A 241 2.99 0.95 -21.54
C GLN A 241 3.62 1.21 -22.91
N SER A 242 4.94 1.01 -23.04
CA SER A 242 5.68 1.27 -24.27
C SER A 242 5.20 0.39 -25.43
N GLU A 243 4.72 -0.82 -25.11
CA GLU A 243 4.21 -1.80 -26.06
C GLU A 243 2.72 -1.62 -26.35
N SER A 244 2.02 -0.75 -25.60
CA SER A 244 0.60 -0.49 -25.82
C SER A 244 0.40 0.85 -26.54
N ALA A 245 -0.22 0.80 -27.72
CA ALA A 245 -0.58 1.99 -28.48
C ALA A 245 -1.63 2.87 -27.77
N THR A 246 -2.34 2.33 -26.79
CA THR A 246 -3.34 3.04 -25.97
C THR A 246 -2.93 3.02 -24.50
N PRO A 247 -3.28 4.05 -23.70
CA PRO A 247 -3.04 4.06 -22.27
C PRO A 247 -3.60 2.80 -21.58
N VAL A 248 -2.81 2.17 -20.72
CA VAL A 248 -3.23 0.96 -19.99
C VAL A 248 -3.86 1.33 -18.66
N GLY A 249 -5.19 1.44 -18.60
CA GLY A 249 -5.90 1.67 -17.34
C GLY A 249 -5.36 2.87 -16.54
N ASP A 250 -5.18 2.70 -15.23
CA ASP A 250 -4.55 3.69 -14.34
C ASP A 250 -3.06 3.41 -14.09
N LEU A 251 -2.34 3.00 -15.13
CA LEU A 251 -0.90 2.79 -15.02
C LEU A 251 -0.12 4.03 -14.54
N PRO A 252 -0.48 5.28 -14.92
CA PRO A 252 0.14 6.47 -14.34
C PRO A 252 0.01 6.55 -12.81
N GLY A 253 -1.17 6.20 -12.26
CA GLY A 253 -1.39 6.13 -10.81
C GLY A 253 -0.54 5.05 -10.14
N ILE A 254 -0.43 3.87 -10.77
CA ILE A 254 0.42 2.77 -10.30
C ILE A 254 1.90 3.18 -10.28
N LEU A 255 2.40 3.74 -11.39
CA LEU A 255 3.78 4.20 -11.51
C LEU A 255 4.09 5.32 -10.50
N LYS A 256 3.16 6.27 -10.30
CA LYS A 256 3.28 7.32 -9.28
C LYS A 256 3.47 6.70 -7.88
N ALA A 257 2.65 5.73 -7.52
CA ALA A 257 2.74 5.06 -6.22
C ALA A 257 4.06 4.29 -6.05
N LEU A 258 4.45 3.51 -7.05
CA LEU A 258 5.70 2.73 -7.03
C LEU A 258 6.94 3.62 -6.96
N CYS A 259 7.00 4.69 -7.76
CA CYS A 259 8.13 5.62 -7.74
C CYS A 259 8.23 6.32 -6.38
N THR A 260 7.11 6.73 -5.79
CA THR A 260 7.10 7.35 -4.46
C THR A 260 7.64 6.37 -3.41
N ALA A 261 7.19 5.11 -3.44
CA ALA A 261 7.68 4.07 -2.54
C ALA A 261 9.19 3.80 -2.73
N TYR A 262 9.64 3.70 -3.97
CA TYR A 262 11.05 3.44 -4.29
C TYR A 262 11.96 4.59 -3.87
N ILE A 263 11.54 5.84 -4.10
CA ILE A 263 12.27 7.03 -3.65
C ILE A 263 12.38 7.03 -2.11
N GLN A 264 11.29 6.72 -1.41
CA GLN A 264 11.30 6.63 0.05
C GLN A 264 12.24 5.51 0.55
N GLU A 265 12.28 4.36 -0.12
CA GLU A 265 13.22 3.28 0.20
C GLU A 265 14.68 3.71 0.00
N LEU A 266 15.01 4.32 -1.14
CA LEU A 266 16.34 4.85 -1.43
C LEU A 266 16.77 5.88 -0.37
N CYS A 267 15.86 6.80 0.00
CA CYS A 267 16.11 7.78 1.05
C CYS A 267 16.37 7.11 2.40
N ASN A 268 15.59 6.09 2.77
CA ASN A 268 15.77 5.30 4.00
C ASN A 268 17.12 4.55 4.02
N ALA A 269 17.57 4.07 2.87
CA ALA A 269 18.88 3.44 2.69
C ALA A 269 20.05 4.45 2.65
N GLY A 270 19.78 5.75 2.77
CA GLY A 270 20.78 6.81 2.69
C GLY A 270 21.23 7.16 1.26
N LYS A 271 20.60 6.56 0.24
CA LYS A 271 20.89 6.75 -1.19
C LYS A 271 20.12 7.95 -1.76
N TRP A 272 20.38 9.12 -1.20
CA TRP A 272 19.66 10.36 -1.55
C TRP A 272 19.82 10.78 -3.00
N ASP A 273 21.03 10.67 -3.54
CA ASP A 273 21.31 11.10 -4.91
C ASP A 273 20.57 10.22 -5.94
N GLU A 274 20.56 8.89 -5.73
CA GLU A 274 19.77 7.94 -6.52
C GLU A 274 18.26 8.27 -6.45
N GLY A 275 17.75 8.52 -5.23
CA GLY A 275 16.34 8.89 -5.04
C GLY A 275 15.97 10.23 -5.71
N LEU A 276 16.86 11.21 -5.68
CA LEU A 276 16.68 12.51 -6.33
C LEU A 276 16.74 12.41 -7.87
N GLU A 277 17.63 11.59 -8.41
CA GLU A 277 17.70 11.33 -9.84
C GLU A 277 16.42 10.66 -10.34
N LEU A 278 15.96 9.63 -9.63
CA LEU A 278 14.69 8.98 -9.91
C LEU A 278 13.52 9.97 -9.80
N LYS A 279 13.52 10.84 -8.78
CA LYS A 279 12.50 11.89 -8.63
C LYS A 279 12.44 12.80 -9.85
N ARG A 280 13.59 13.33 -10.28
CA ARG A 280 13.68 14.25 -11.44
C ARG A 280 13.18 13.58 -12.72
N LEU A 281 13.59 12.34 -12.97
CA LEU A 281 13.16 11.57 -14.13
C LEU A 281 11.63 11.48 -14.22
N TYR A 282 10.96 11.21 -13.10
CA TYR A 282 9.50 11.06 -13.07
C TYR A 282 8.73 12.38 -12.92
N GLU A 283 9.38 13.46 -12.45
CA GLU A 283 8.86 14.83 -12.59
C GLU A 283 8.83 15.25 -14.08
N GLU A 284 9.92 15.01 -14.82
CA GLU A 284 10.02 15.33 -16.26
C GLU A 284 8.98 14.57 -17.10
N ARG A 285 8.62 13.35 -16.68
CA ARG A 285 7.56 12.54 -17.28
C ARG A 285 6.15 12.96 -16.86
N GLY A 286 6.00 13.95 -15.96
CA GLY A 286 4.71 14.43 -15.47
C GLY A 286 3.98 13.45 -14.52
N LEU A 287 4.70 12.48 -13.96
CA LEU A 287 4.13 11.46 -13.06
C LEU A 287 4.25 11.86 -11.58
N LEU A 288 5.25 12.67 -11.22
CA LEU A 288 5.44 13.18 -9.86
C LEU A 288 5.38 14.70 -9.80
N ASP A 289 4.83 15.21 -8.69
CA ASP A 289 4.73 16.64 -8.41
C ASP A 289 6.11 17.24 -8.07
N PRO A 290 6.44 18.48 -8.45
CA PRO A 290 7.72 19.11 -8.13
C PRO A 290 8.04 19.14 -6.63
N THR A 291 9.28 18.84 -6.26
CA THR A 291 9.74 18.84 -4.85
C THR A 291 11.04 19.61 -4.62
N LEU A 292 11.24 20.08 -3.40
CA LEU A 292 12.49 20.64 -2.88
C LEU A 292 13.14 19.66 -1.90
N ALA A 293 14.42 19.40 -2.10
CA ALA A 293 15.25 18.74 -1.10
C ALA A 293 15.65 19.75 -0.02
N VAL A 294 15.31 19.45 1.23
CA VAL A 294 15.49 20.35 2.37
C VAL A 294 15.97 19.59 3.60
N ASP A 295 16.68 20.28 4.48
CA ASP A 295 16.98 19.74 5.81
C ASP A 295 15.78 19.89 6.74
N ILE A 296 15.55 18.89 7.59
CA ILE A 296 14.61 18.91 8.71
C ILE A 296 15.39 19.30 9.97
N VAL A 297 14.93 20.34 10.65
CA VAL A 297 15.56 20.87 11.87
C VAL A 297 14.54 21.11 12.98
N SER A 298 14.96 20.98 14.23
CA SER A 298 14.17 21.43 15.38
C SER A 298 14.10 22.96 15.40
N VAL A 299 13.11 23.50 16.12
CA VAL A 299 12.95 24.95 16.30
C VAL A 299 14.18 25.56 16.97
N GLU A 300 14.72 24.91 18.00
CA GLU A 300 15.93 25.36 18.70
C GLU A 300 17.14 25.41 17.76
N ARG A 301 17.38 24.34 16.99
CA ARG A 301 18.50 24.27 16.03
C ARG A 301 18.34 25.33 14.95
N ASN A 302 17.14 25.50 14.41
CA ASN A 302 16.87 26.54 13.43
C ASN A 302 17.10 27.95 14.00
N ALA A 303 16.72 28.19 15.26
CA ALA A 303 16.95 29.49 15.88
C ALA A 303 18.44 29.85 15.97
N LYS A 304 19.30 28.88 16.29
CA LYS A 304 20.76 29.05 16.27
C LYS A 304 21.29 29.35 14.86
N LEU A 305 20.81 28.62 13.85
CA LEU A 305 21.29 28.76 12.47
C LEU A 305 20.81 30.05 11.78
N SER A 306 19.56 30.43 11.99
CA SER A 306 18.92 31.61 11.38
C SER A 306 19.05 32.89 12.22
N ARG A 307 19.58 32.79 13.45
CA ARG A 307 19.56 33.86 14.46
C ARG A 307 18.15 34.35 14.78
N ASN A 308 17.18 33.43 14.81
CA ASN A 308 15.83 33.73 15.28
C ASN A 308 15.83 33.88 16.81
N LEU A 309 14.86 34.61 17.35
CA LEU A 309 14.65 34.67 18.80
C LEU A 309 14.22 33.29 19.30
N TYR A 310 14.85 32.79 20.36
CA TYR A 310 14.44 31.59 21.09
C TYR A 310 14.56 31.86 22.58
N ARG A 311 13.46 31.65 23.31
CA ARG A 311 13.41 31.78 24.77
C ARG A 311 12.85 30.50 25.36
N GLU A 312 13.67 29.83 26.15
CA GLU A 312 13.27 28.68 26.94
C GLU A 312 12.75 29.13 28.32
N PHE A 313 11.63 28.57 28.75
CA PHE A 313 11.02 28.81 30.07
C PHE A 313 11.20 27.62 31.00
N LEU A 314 11.26 26.42 30.42
CA LEU A 314 11.42 25.17 31.13
C LEU A 314 12.31 24.25 30.30
N ALA A 315 13.38 23.76 30.89
CA ALA A 315 14.28 22.84 30.22
C ALA A 315 13.64 21.46 30.00
N GLU A 316 14.26 20.68 29.13
CA GLU A 316 14.01 19.24 29.04
C GLU A 316 14.17 18.59 30.43
N ARG A 317 13.27 17.68 30.77
CA ARG A 317 13.25 17.05 32.10
C ARG A 317 12.64 15.67 32.08
N VAL A 318 13.08 14.85 33.02
CA VAL A 318 12.51 13.52 33.25
C VAL A 318 11.12 13.65 33.89
N ILE A 319 10.17 12.87 33.39
CA ILE A 319 8.80 12.76 33.93
C ILE A 319 8.53 11.35 34.44
N THR A 320 7.53 11.23 35.30
CA THR A 320 7.17 9.96 35.93
C THR A 320 6.18 9.19 35.05
N PRO A 321 6.38 7.87 34.85
CA PRO A 321 5.41 7.05 34.13
C PRO A 321 4.09 7.00 34.93
N PRO A 322 2.93 6.96 34.26
CA PRO A 322 1.66 6.86 34.94
C PRO A 322 1.45 5.45 35.50
N MET A 323 0.73 5.35 36.61
CA MET A 323 0.31 4.06 37.16
C MET A 323 -0.89 3.54 36.37
N LEU A 324 -0.81 2.31 35.84
CA LEU A 324 -1.91 1.70 35.11
C LEU A 324 -2.69 0.74 36.03
N MET A 325 -4.00 0.92 36.12
CA MET A 325 -4.89 0.03 36.86
C MET A 325 -5.89 -0.63 35.90
N PHE A 326 -5.96 -1.96 35.91
CA PHE A 326 -6.82 -2.74 35.01
C PHE A 326 -7.83 -3.62 35.75
N ARG A 327 -8.99 -3.81 35.11
CA ARG A 327 -9.98 -4.85 35.40
C ARG A 327 -10.33 -5.58 34.09
N GLY A 328 -10.39 -6.91 34.14
CA GLY A 328 -10.53 -7.79 32.97
C GLY A 328 -9.30 -8.66 32.70
N GLU A 329 -9.29 -9.41 31.59
CA GLU A 329 -8.20 -10.33 31.26
C GLU A 329 -6.83 -9.63 31.22
N ALA A 330 -5.89 -10.20 31.98
CA ALA A 330 -4.51 -9.75 32.09
C ALA A 330 -3.71 -10.29 30.90
N GLY A 331 -3.32 -9.39 30.00
CA GLY A 331 -2.41 -9.67 28.90
C GLY A 331 -1.33 -8.60 28.85
N ALA A 332 -0.14 -8.97 28.37
CA ALA A 332 0.94 -8.03 28.13
C ALA A 332 0.46 -6.91 27.19
N LEU A 333 0.83 -5.67 27.51
CA LEU A 333 0.60 -4.52 26.63
C LEU A 333 1.57 -4.59 25.45
N SER A 334 1.08 -4.33 24.25
CA SER A 334 1.89 -4.24 23.03
C SER A 334 2.12 -2.79 22.59
N ALA A 335 1.41 -1.82 23.17
CA ALA A 335 1.75 -0.40 23.00
C ALA A 335 3.09 -0.10 23.67
N GLU A 336 3.97 0.56 22.93
CA GLU A 336 5.22 1.07 23.47
C GLU A 336 4.93 2.28 24.36
N GLN A 337 5.45 2.24 25.60
CA GLN A 337 5.36 3.39 26.49
C GLN A 337 6.13 4.56 25.88
N GLY A 338 5.48 5.72 25.79
CA GLY A 338 6.09 6.95 25.35
C GLY A 338 7.26 7.38 26.23
N GLU A 339 8.12 8.23 25.68
CA GLU A 339 9.33 8.67 26.34
C GLU A 339 9.04 9.42 27.64
N LEU A 340 9.87 9.16 28.64
CA LEU A 340 9.79 9.78 29.96
C LEU A 340 10.67 11.04 30.05
N ILE A 341 10.97 11.64 28.91
CA ILE A 341 11.71 12.88 28.78
C ILE A 341 10.76 13.87 28.12
N ALA A 342 10.27 14.84 28.90
CA ALA A 342 9.43 15.90 28.37
C ALA A 342 10.31 16.96 27.69
N PRO A 343 9.98 17.40 26.46
CA PRO A 343 10.72 18.42 25.75
C PRO A 343 10.72 19.77 26.49
N PRO A 344 11.65 20.68 26.14
CA PRO A 344 11.66 22.02 26.70
C PRO A 344 10.37 22.78 26.37
N GLN A 345 9.92 23.63 27.28
CA GLN A 345 8.91 24.63 26.98
C GLN A 345 9.60 25.91 26.51
N TYR A 346 9.30 26.35 25.29
CA TYR A 346 9.92 27.53 24.70
C TYR A 346 8.92 28.40 23.93
N TYR A 347 9.38 29.60 23.59
CA TYR A 347 8.84 30.44 22.52
C TYR A 347 9.95 30.76 21.52
N SER A 348 9.64 30.69 20.22
CA SER A 348 10.55 31.08 19.15
C SER A 348 9.84 31.97 18.14
N GLU A 349 10.51 33.03 17.67
CA GLU A 349 10.02 33.92 16.61
C GLU A 349 10.81 33.65 15.32
N ILE A 350 10.19 32.90 14.40
CA ILE A 350 10.78 32.58 13.10
C ILE A 350 10.51 33.74 12.14
N ARG A 351 11.56 34.31 11.56
CA ARG A 351 11.46 35.46 10.63
C ARG A 351 11.40 35.03 9.18
N ASP A 352 10.70 35.79 8.35
CA ASP A 352 10.65 35.61 6.89
C ASP A 352 10.44 34.14 6.48
N CYS A 353 9.34 33.55 6.95
CA CYS A 353 9.05 32.13 6.78
C CYS A 353 7.74 31.89 6.03
N LEU A 354 7.62 30.67 5.52
CA LEU A 354 6.37 30.13 5.00
C LEU A 354 5.78 29.13 5.99
N ALA A 355 4.48 29.19 6.20
CA ALA A 355 3.71 28.20 6.94
C ALA A 355 2.54 27.72 6.08
N PHE A 356 2.02 26.53 6.36
CA PHE A 356 0.94 25.93 5.59
C PHE A 356 -0.24 25.66 6.52
N SER A 357 -1.45 26.00 6.10
CA SER A 357 -2.64 25.91 6.95
C SER A 357 -2.84 24.53 7.57
N ASP A 358 -2.51 23.48 6.82
CA ASP A 358 -2.71 22.08 7.19
C ASP A 358 -1.37 21.36 7.46
N ALA A 359 -0.36 22.10 7.95
CA ALA A 359 0.91 21.55 8.39
C ALA A 359 1.33 22.15 9.75
N ASN A 360 2.00 21.33 10.55
CA ASN A 360 2.75 21.76 11.73
C ASN A 360 4.17 22.24 11.37
N ALA A 361 4.63 21.97 10.15
CA ALA A 361 5.92 22.38 9.64
C ALA A 361 5.95 23.86 9.18
N VAL A 362 7.09 24.51 9.40
CA VAL A 362 7.40 25.87 8.90
C VAL A 362 8.63 25.81 8.00
N LEU A 363 8.63 26.51 6.87
CA LEU A 363 9.77 26.59 5.97
C LEU A 363 10.51 27.93 6.14
N GLN A 364 11.82 27.87 6.36
CA GLN A 364 12.69 29.07 6.40
C GLN A 364 14.05 28.75 5.78
N GLN A 365 14.51 29.59 4.84
CA GLN A 365 15.86 29.49 4.26
C GLN A 365 16.21 28.07 3.75
N GLY A 366 15.28 27.39 3.07
CA GLY A 366 15.50 26.04 2.53
C GLY A 366 15.52 24.93 3.58
N ARG A 367 14.97 25.16 4.78
CA ARG A 367 14.84 24.17 5.85
C ARG A 367 13.41 24.05 6.32
N VAL A 368 13.00 22.82 6.60
CA VAL A 368 11.76 22.53 7.32
C VAL A 368 12.02 22.51 8.81
N ILE A 369 11.28 23.33 9.53
CA ILE A 369 11.33 23.47 10.97
C ILE A 369 10.15 22.70 11.54
N TYR A 370 10.43 21.57 12.18
CA TYR A 370 9.39 20.73 12.78
C TYR A 370 9.99 19.79 13.84
N ASP A 371 9.73 20.05 15.12
CA ASP A 371 10.31 19.27 16.23
C ASP A 371 9.97 17.78 16.17
N LEU A 372 8.72 17.41 15.83
CA LEU A 372 8.32 16.01 15.71
C LEU A 372 9.12 15.26 14.63
N ALA A 373 9.29 15.89 13.47
CA ALA A 373 10.04 15.29 12.36
C ALA A 373 11.55 15.30 12.60
N ALA A 374 12.07 16.29 13.33
CA ALA A 374 13.47 16.41 13.71
C ALA A 374 13.87 15.51 14.90
N HIS A 375 12.88 14.99 15.63
CA HIS A 375 13.11 14.08 16.75
C HIS A 375 13.89 12.84 16.31
N PRO A 376 14.75 12.22 17.14
CA PRO A 376 15.46 10.98 16.80
C PRO A 376 14.53 9.84 16.34
N ARG A 377 13.31 9.81 16.88
CA ARG A 377 12.26 8.85 16.48
C ARG A 377 11.39 9.34 15.33
N GLY A 378 11.60 10.56 14.84
CA GLY A 378 10.79 11.17 13.78
C GLY A 378 10.71 10.31 12.53
N ALA A 379 11.73 9.49 12.24
CA ALA A 379 11.71 8.49 11.15
C ALA A 379 10.53 7.51 11.21
N SER A 380 10.06 7.13 12.41
CA SER A 380 8.90 6.24 12.54
C SER A 380 7.56 6.97 12.55
N ALA A 381 7.51 8.29 12.74
CA ALA A 381 6.27 9.05 12.81
C ALA A 381 5.54 9.13 11.46
N ILE A 382 4.26 8.78 11.43
CA ILE A 382 3.40 9.05 10.27
C ILE A 382 2.98 10.52 10.33
N LEU A 383 3.50 11.30 9.38
CA LEU A 383 3.16 12.71 9.22
C LEU A 383 2.04 12.83 8.18
N GLN A 384 1.01 13.61 8.50
CA GLN A 384 -0.11 13.87 7.59
C GLN A 384 -0.20 15.35 7.19
N ASP A 385 0.90 16.08 7.35
CA ASP A 385 1.06 17.47 6.95
C ASP A 385 0.77 17.64 5.45
N ARG A 386 -0.06 18.64 5.14
CA ARG A 386 -0.47 18.96 3.78
C ARG A 386 -0.02 20.35 3.39
N ALA A 387 0.43 20.47 2.16
CA ALA A 387 0.73 21.73 1.50
C ALA A 387 -0.53 22.29 0.80
N ALA A 388 -0.33 23.28 -0.07
CA ALA A 388 -1.41 23.87 -0.83
C ALA A 388 -2.14 22.85 -1.71
N GLY A 389 -3.45 23.05 -1.92
CA GLY A 389 -4.29 22.11 -2.67
C GLY A 389 -4.54 20.76 -1.98
N GLY A 390 -4.08 20.59 -0.73
CA GLY A 390 -4.33 19.38 0.06
C GLY A 390 -3.42 18.19 -0.28
N ARG A 391 -2.36 18.41 -1.05
CA ARG A 391 -1.30 17.43 -1.32
C ARG A 391 -0.43 17.21 -0.07
N TYR A 392 0.22 16.05 0.03
CA TYR A 392 1.12 15.77 1.15
C TYR A 392 2.38 16.63 1.05
N LEU A 393 2.70 17.33 2.15
CA LEU A 393 3.87 18.19 2.21
C LEU A 393 5.15 17.37 2.08
N PHE A 394 5.25 16.24 2.79
CA PHE A 394 6.41 15.35 2.74
C PHE A 394 6.17 14.24 1.71
N GLN A 395 6.95 14.24 0.62
CA GLN A 395 6.91 13.19 -0.40
C GLN A 395 7.86 12.03 -0.05
N ALA A 396 9.02 12.37 0.52
CA ALA A 396 9.93 11.40 1.12
C ALA A 396 10.71 12.04 2.27
N ARG A 397 11.14 11.25 3.25
CA ARG A 397 11.93 11.73 4.38
C ARG A 397 12.81 10.64 4.98
N ALA A 398 14.03 10.99 5.36
CA ALA A 398 14.92 10.13 6.14
C ALA A 398 16.02 10.98 6.79
N ALA A 399 16.63 10.50 7.88
CA ALA A 399 17.87 11.06 8.44
C ALA A 399 17.98 12.60 8.47
N GLY A 400 16.95 13.31 8.98
CA GLY A 400 16.98 14.77 9.08
C GLY A 400 16.90 15.52 7.74
N ARG A 401 16.46 14.86 6.67
CA ARG A 401 16.22 15.44 5.34
C ARG A 401 14.84 15.05 4.83
N ALA A 402 14.28 15.89 3.97
CA ALA A 402 13.00 15.65 3.31
C ALA A 402 13.04 16.08 1.84
N LEU A 403 12.26 15.37 1.02
CA LEU A 403 11.70 15.90 -0.21
C LEU A 403 10.32 16.45 0.13
N VAL A 404 10.19 17.77 0.09
CA VAL A 404 8.91 18.44 0.33
C VAL A 404 8.34 19.00 -0.95
N GLU A 405 7.03 19.10 -1.03
CA GLU A 405 6.36 19.80 -2.12
C GLU A 405 6.93 21.21 -2.30
N VAL A 406 7.16 21.64 -3.55
CA VAL A 406 7.54 23.02 -3.83
C VAL A 406 6.44 23.94 -3.31
N PRO A 407 6.75 24.86 -2.37
CA PRO A 407 5.76 25.79 -1.87
C PRO A 407 5.23 26.65 -3.02
N GLU A 408 3.91 26.70 -3.16
CA GLU A 408 3.27 27.69 -4.03
C GLU A 408 3.58 29.10 -3.53
N LEU A 409 3.50 30.10 -4.42
CA LEU A 409 3.62 31.49 -4.00
C LEU A 409 2.61 31.77 -2.88
N PRO A 410 3.03 32.45 -1.80
CA PRO A 410 2.15 32.67 -0.66
C PRO A 410 0.92 33.44 -1.12
N ASN A 411 -0.26 32.90 -0.85
CA ASN A 411 -1.52 33.53 -1.21
C ASN A 411 -1.94 34.58 -0.16
N GLN A 412 -1.31 34.58 1.00
CA GLN A 412 -1.44 35.59 2.05
C GLN A 412 -0.08 35.94 2.64
N THR A 413 0.13 37.22 2.94
CA THR A 413 1.32 37.72 3.63
C THR A 413 0.90 38.49 4.88
N HIS A 414 1.56 38.22 5.99
CA HIS A 414 1.25 38.77 7.31
C HIS A 414 2.52 39.31 7.98
N GLU A 415 2.41 40.46 8.63
CA GLU A 415 3.54 41.06 9.37
C GLU A 415 3.94 40.22 10.58
N ALA A 416 2.97 39.74 11.36
CA ALA A 416 3.21 38.91 12.53
C ALA A 416 2.05 37.95 12.83
N GLY A 417 2.33 36.83 13.49
CA GLY A 417 1.31 35.89 13.95
C GLY A 417 1.82 34.87 14.96
N LEU A 418 0.92 34.25 15.71
CA LEU A 418 1.18 33.12 16.60
C LEU A 418 0.48 31.85 16.07
N MET A 419 1.24 30.77 15.95
CA MET A 419 0.79 29.54 15.28
C MET A 419 -0.10 28.67 16.18
N MET A 420 -1.42 28.76 15.98
CA MET A 420 -2.45 27.90 16.58
C MET A 420 -3.26 27.12 15.51
N PHE A 421 -2.64 26.89 14.35
CA PHE A 421 -3.16 26.11 13.23
C PHE A 421 -2.21 24.95 12.90
N GLY A 422 -2.71 23.96 12.16
CA GLY A 422 -1.94 22.80 11.74
C GLY A 422 -2.80 21.56 11.52
N VAL A 423 -2.15 20.41 11.36
CA VAL A 423 -2.84 19.11 11.19
C VAL A 423 -3.65 18.78 12.44
N VAL A 424 -4.83 18.18 12.25
CA VAL A 424 -5.76 17.72 13.32
C VAL A 424 -6.13 18.78 14.37
N SER A 425 -5.94 20.08 14.08
CA SER A 425 -6.31 21.17 14.98
C SER A 425 -7.80 21.19 15.35
N SER A 426 -8.67 20.68 14.47
CA SER A 426 -10.12 20.57 14.70
C SER A 426 -10.53 19.36 15.56
N ASN A 427 -9.59 18.47 15.93
CA ASN A 427 -9.88 17.33 16.79
C ASN A 427 -9.67 17.74 18.26
N TYR A 428 -10.71 17.57 19.08
CA TYR A 428 -10.70 18.01 20.48
C TYR A 428 -9.52 17.46 21.31
N GLY A 429 -9.14 16.20 21.12
CA GLY A 429 -8.04 15.58 21.86
C GLY A 429 -6.70 16.21 21.50
N HIS A 430 -6.42 16.33 20.19
CA HIS A 430 -5.22 16.96 19.67
C HIS A 430 -5.18 18.46 20.02
N TRP A 431 -6.29 19.18 19.86
CA TRP A 431 -6.42 20.58 20.29
C TRP A 431 -6.03 20.79 21.75
N PHE A 432 -6.56 19.94 22.63
CA PHE A 432 -6.29 20.04 24.06
C PHE A 432 -4.86 19.66 24.44
N LEU A 433 -4.30 18.63 23.81
CA LEU A 433 -3.01 18.06 24.19
C LEU A 433 -1.82 18.74 23.49
N GLU A 434 -2.00 19.32 22.30
CA GLU A 434 -0.92 19.87 21.48
C GLU A 434 -0.99 21.39 21.29
N TYR A 435 -2.20 21.96 21.16
CA TYR A 435 -2.38 23.35 20.79
C TYR A 435 -2.59 24.24 22.01
N LEU A 436 -3.52 23.90 22.90
CA LEU A 436 -3.78 24.69 24.11
C LEU A 436 -2.53 24.90 25.01
N PRO A 437 -1.61 23.91 25.18
CA PRO A 437 -0.37 24.13 25.93
C PRO A 437 0.55 25.20 25.35
N ARG A 438 0.48 25.48 24.02
CA ARG A 438 1.26 26.56 23.38
C ARG A 438 0.93 27.93 23.97
N MET A 439 -0.32 28.13 24.40
CA MET A 439 -0.75 29.38 25.03
C MET A 439 -0.02 29.65 26.35
N LEU A 440 0.39 28.61 27.09
CA LEU A 440 1.19 28.80 28.31
C LEU A 440 2.55 29.45 27.97
N ALA A 441 3.18 29.03 26.87
CA ALA A 441 4.43 29.63 26.39
C ALA A 441 4.20 31.04 25.82
N PHE A 442 3.16 31.24 24.99
CA PHE A 442 2.86 32.55 24.42
C PHE A 442 2.53 33.61 25.48
N ASN A 443 1.81 33.24 26.55
CA ASN A 443 1.50 34.15 27.65
C ASN A 443 2.73 34.50 28.50
N ARG A 444 3.79 33.68 28.49
CA ARG A 444 5.06 33.95 29.21
C ARG A 444 6.06 34.75 28.38
N ALA A 445 5.92 34.72 27.06
CA ALA A 445 6.93 35.24 26.13
C ALA A 445 7.02 36.76 26.05
N ASN A 446 6.12 37.51 26.71
CA ASN A 446 6.06 38.99 26.65
C ASN A 446 6.02 39.50 25.19
N ILE A 447 5.11 38.93 24.41
CA ILE A 447 4.89 39.27 22.99
C ILE A 447 4.01 40.52 22.90
N GLU A 448 4.25 41.40 21.92
CA GLU A 448 3.42 42.60 21.63
C GLU A 448 1.93 42.21 21.47
N VAL A 449 1.01 42.90 22.16
CA VAL A 449 -0.42 42.49 22.27
C VAL A 449 -1.17 42.44 20.94
N ASP A 450 -0.75 43.24 19.96
CA ASP A 450 -1.34 43.33 18.63
C ASP A 450 -0.98 42.13 17.72
N VAL A 451 0.03 41.33 18.07
CA VAL A 451 0.36 40.10 17.35
C VAL A 451 -0.81 39.09 17.50
N PRO A 452 -1.49 38.72 16.40
CA PRO A 452 -2.70 37.90 16.46
C PRO A 452 -2.42 36.40 16.57
N LEU A 453 -3.41 35.66 17.09
CA LEU A 453 -3.45 34.19 17.09
C LEU A 453 -4.05 33.71 15.77
N PHE A 454 -3.38 32.80 15.06
CA PHE A 454 -3.90 32.23 13.82
C PHE A 454 -4.43 30.82 14.05
N VAL A 455 -5.66 30.55 13.62
CA VAL A 455 -6.33 29.23 13.72
C VAL A 455 -6.91 28.83 12.36
N ASN A 456 -7.10 27.54 12.11
CA ASN A 456 -7.80 27.08 10.91
C ASN A 456 -9.25 27.63 10.85
N HIS A 457 -9.82 27.73 9.66
CA HIS A 457 -11.23 28.05 9.48
C HIS A 457 -12.12 26.87 9.92
N GLY A 458 -13.32 27.16 10.43
CA GLY A 458 -14.29 26.13 10.80
C GLY A 458 -13.97 25.40 12.10
N MET A 459 -13.16 26.00 12.98
CA MET A 459 -12.85 25.44 14.29
C MET A 459 -14.11 25.28 15.15
N PRO A 460 -14.27 24.17 15.89
CA PRO A 460 -15.42 23.99 16.77
C PRO A 460 -15.53 25.10 17.82
N ALA A 461 -16.76 25.46 18.21
CA ALA A 461 -16.99 26.53 19.18
C ALA A 461 -16.25 26.32 20.51
N SER A 462 -16.17 25.07 20.99
CA SER A 462 -15.42 24.69 22.19
C SER A 462 -13.91 24.97 22.08
N HIS A 463 -13.34 24.90 20.88
CA HIS A 463 -11.92 25.17 20.65
C HIS A 463 -11.65 26.68 20.74
N LEU A 464 -12.52 27.49 20.14
CA LEU A 464 -12.42 28.95 20.20
C LEU A 464 -12.68 29.47 21.62
N GLU A 465 -13.65 28.90 22.34
CA GLU A 465 -13.93 29.26 23.73
C GLU A 465 -12.77 28.90 24.67
N SER A 466 -12.21 27.70 24.53
CA SER A 466 -11.02 27.30 25.31
C SER A 466 -9.80 28.17 24.99
N LEU A 467 -9.58 28.54 23.73
CA LEU A 467 -8.53 29.50 23.36
C LEU A 467 -8.74 30.84 24.04
N GLU A 468 -9.96 31.37 24.01
CA GLU A 468 -10.28 32.69 24.56
C GLU A 468 -10.10 32.76 26.08
N LEU A 469 -10.34 31.65 26.80
CA LEU A 469 -10.06 31.53 28.23
C LEU A 469 -8.56 31.52 28.57
N LEU A 470 -7.70 31.11 27.63
CA LEU A 470 -6.24 31.20 27.75
C LEU A 470 -5.67 32.48 27.14
N ASN A 471 -6.45 33.22 26.34
CA ASN A 471 -6.06 34.47 25.67
C ASN A 471 -6.09 35.65 26.67
N VAL A 472 -5.22 35.60 27.68
CA VAL A 472 -5.18 36.59 28.79
C VAL A 472 -4.86 38.01 28.31
N HIS A 473 -4.24 38.15 27.15
CA HIS A 473 -3.90 39.42 26.52
C HIS A 473 -4.94 39.92 25.52
N LYS A 474 -6.05 39.20 25.31
CA LYS A 474 -7.14 39.59 24.37
C LYS A 474 -6.64 39.88 22.95
N ARG A 475 -5.73 39.03 22.47
CA ARG A 475 -5.20 39.08 21.11
C ARG A 475 -6.31 38.82 20.12
N ARG A 476 -6.25 39.49 18.96
CA ARG A 476 -7.14 39.17 17.84
C ARG A 476 -6.92 37.72 17.38
N ILE A 477 -8.00 36.98 17.18
CA ILE A 477 -7.98 35.64 16.57
C ILE A 477 -8.29 35.79 15.08
N VAL A 478 -7.42 35.26 14.23
CA VAL A 478 -7.51 35.31 12.77
C VAL A 478 -7.68 33.88 12.25
N THR A 479 -8.66 33.68 11.36
CA THR A 479 -8.93 32.38 10.74
C THR A 479 -8.28 32.27 9.36
N ILE A 480 -7.71 31.11 9.05
CA ILE A 480 -7.08 30.81 7.74
C ILE A 480 -7.82 29.69 7.01
N GLY A 481 -7.88 29.78 5.68
CA GLY A 481 -8.49 28.78 4.82
C GLY A 481 -7.72 27.46 4.79
N LYS A 482 -8.30 26.45 4.15
CA LYS A 482 -7.68 25.13 3.95
C LYS A 482 -6.78 25.15 2.71
N GLY A 483 -5.65 24.46 2.76
CA GLY A 483 -4.67 24.38 1.68
C GLY A 483 -4.03 25.72 1.33
N GLU A 484 -3.85 26.61 2.32
CA GLU A 484 -3.23 27.92 2.12
C GLU A 484 -1.73 27.90 2.45
N THR A 485 -0.94 28.59 1.64
CA THR A 485 0.48 28.90 1.92
C THR A 485 0.56 30.34 2.40
N LEU A 486 1.01 30.53 3.64
CA LEU A 486 1.08 31.82 4.32
C LEU A 486 2.53 32.27 4.46
N LYS A 487 2.81 33.53 4.14
CA LYS A 487 4.09 34.17 4.45
C LYS A 487 3.98 35.01 5.70
N PHE A 488 4.94 34.87 6.61
CA PHE A 488 5.05 35.68 7.82
C PHE A 488 6.40 36.40 7.85
N ALA A 489 6.38 37.72 8.11
CA ALA A 489 7.62 38.42 8.47
C ALA A 489 8.10 37.98 9.87
N ARG A 490 7.17 37.73 10.81
CA ARG A 490 7.45 37.14 12.15
C ARG A 490 6.38 36.10 12.54
N LEU A 491 6.75 34.83 12.70
CA LEU A 491 5.85 33.78 13.19
C LEU A 491 6.32 33.25 14.54
N GLY A 492 5.49 33.43 15.56
CA GLY A 492 5.68 32.84 16.88
C GLY A 492 5.25 31.37 16.92
N VAL A 493 6.16 30.50 17.33
CA VAL A 493 5.91 29.06 17.53
C VAL A 493 6.25 28.64 18.96
N ALA A 494 5.59 27.57 19.41
CA ALA A 494 5.74 26.98 20.73
C ALA A 494 5.59 25.45 20.64
N PRO A 495 6.19 24.68 21.57
CA PRO A 495 6.30 23.24 21.47
C PRO A 495 4.99 22.51 21.79
N ILE A 496 4.90 21.28 21.29
CA ILE A 496 4.05 20.23 21.85
C ILE A 496 4.75 19.71 23.12
N PRO A 497 4.04 19.51 24.25
CA PRO A 497 4.68 19.20 25.53
C PRO A 497 5.22 17.76 25.65
N ALA A 498 5.15 16.95 24.61
CA ALA A 498 5.67 15.59 24.52
C ALA A 498 5.90 15.19 23.06
N TYR A 499 6.67 14.12 22.82
CA TYR A 499 6.71 13.47 21.51
C TYR A 499 5.37 12.76 21.25
N PHE A 500 4.60 13.26 20.29
CA PHE A 500 3.24 12.78 20.00
C PHE A 500 3.02 12.62 18.49
N PRO A 501 3.45 11.49 17.91
CA PRO A 501 3.16 11.18 16.52
C PRO A 501 1.67 10.84 16.35
N LEU A 502 1.09 11.16 15.20
CA LEU A 502 -0.30 10.75 14.88
C LEU A 502 -0.44 9.24 14.87
N ASP A 503 0.55 8.58 14.27
CA ASP A 503 0.70 7.13 14.23
C ASP A 503 2.19 6.79 13.95
N THR A 504 2.59 5.52 14.04
CA THR A 504 3.97 5.10 13.82
C THR A 504 4.09 3.90 12.88
N HIS A 505 5.11 3.92 12.03
CA HIS A 505 5.56 2.73 11.31
C HIS A 505 6.10 1.70 12.32
N GLY A 506 5.44 0.54 12.43
CA GLY A 506 5.95 -0.59 13.21
C GLY A 506 5.40 -0.76 14.63
N GLY A 507 4.20 -0.25 14.94
CA GLY A 507 3.53 -0.50 16.21
C GLY A 507 2.72 0.70 16.68
N THR A 508 2.27 0.67 17.94
CA THR A 508 1.57 1.80 18.57
C THR A 508 2.48 2.44 19.62
N TYR A 509 2.78 3.72 19.43
CA TYR A 509 3.50 4.54 20.40
C TYR A 509 2.50 5.31 21.27
N ASP A 510 2.57 5.13 22.59
CA ASP A 510 1.59 5.65 23.53
C ASP A 510 2.21 6.74 24.43
N THR A 511 2.09 7.98 23.96
CA THR A 511 2.70 9.17 24.56
C THR A 511 2.40 9.33 26.05
N VAL A 512 3.43 9.65 26.83
CA VAL A 512 3.31 10.04 28.24
C VAL A 512 3.33 11.57 28.35
N TRP A 513 2.32 12.14 28.99
CA TRP A 513 2.14 13.58 29.11
C TRP A 513 2.73 14.15 30.42
N PRO A 514 3.42 15.30 30.39
CA PRO A 514 4.05 15.89 31.57
C PRO A 514 3.03 16.53 32.54
N ALA A 515 3.05 16.09 33.80
CA ALA A 515 2.04 16.49 34.79
C ALA A 515 2.07 17.97 35.18
N ASP A 516 3.23 18.61 35.14
CA ASP A 516 3.40 20.02 35.45
C ASP A 516 2.73 20.94 34.40
N ILE A 517 2.87 20.63 33.11
CA ILE A 517 2.23 21.40 32.02
C ILE A 517 0.70 21.26 32.07
N PHE A 518 0.20 20.03 32.18
CA PHE A 518 -1.24 19.78 32.17
C PHE A 518 -1.91 20.19 33.49
N GLY A 519 -1.20 20.08 34.61
CA GLY A 519 -1.63 20.62 35.89
C GLY A 519 -1.76 22.14 35.86
N GLU A 520 -0.80 22.84 35.26
CA GLU A 520 -0.89 24.29 35.05
C GLU A 520 -2.05 24.66 34.13
N LEU A 521 -2.18 23.97 32.98
CA LEU A 521 -3.25 24.22 32.02
C LEU A 521 -4.63 24.11 32.68
N ARG A 522 -4.86 23.04 33.45
CA ARG A 522 -6.06 22.85 34.27
C ARG A 522 -6.31 24.03 35.20
N ASP A 523 -5.29 24.47 35.91
CA ASP A 523 -5.41 25.52 36.92
C ASP A 523 -5.70 26.89 36.30
N VAL A 524 -5.13 27.19 35.12
CA VAL A 524 -5.48 28.40 34.37
C VAL A 524 -6.95 28.38 33.99
N PHE A 525 -7.46 27.29 33.40
CA PHE A 525 -8.88 27.19 33.03
C PHE A 525 -9.82 27.34 34.23
N LYS A 526 -9.52 26.64 35.33
CA LYS A 526 -10.32 26.74 36.56
C LYS A 526 -10.34 28.17 37.10
N ARG A 527 -9.20 28.85 37.13
CA ARG A 527 -9.11 30.26 37.54
C ARG A 527 -9.89 31.18 36.60
N SER A 528 -9.75 31.02 35.28
CA SER A 528 -10.45 31.86 34.29
C SER A 528 -11.98 31.76 34.39
N ILE A 529 -12.50 30.62 34.86
CA ILE A 529 -13.95 30.38 35.01
C ILE A 529 -14.43 30.65 36.45
N GLY A 530 -13.52 30.89 37.40
CA GLY A 530 -13.87 31.11 38.81
C GLY A 530 -14.26 29.83 39.55
N ILE A 531 -13.66 28.69 39.20
CA ILE A 531 -13.88 27.42 39.87
C ILE A 531 -13.01 27.31 41.12
N GLU A 532 -13.66 27.22 42.27
CA GLU A 532 -13.00 26.93 43.54
C GLU A 532 -12.69 25.44 43.70
N SER A 533 -11.59 25.12 44.39
CA SER A 533 -11.26 23.74 44.74
C SER A 533 -12.17 23.26 45.86
N ARG A 534 -13.06 22.32 45.55
CA ARG A 534 -13.96 21.67 46.52
C ARG A 534 -14.03 20.17 46.22
N PRO A 535 -14.31 19.31 47.22
CA PRO A 535 -14.58 17.91 46.97
C PRO A 535 -15.76 17.75 46.00
N GLY A 536 -15.61 16.85 45.02
CA GLY A 536 -16.69 16.51 44.10
C GLY A 536 -17.76 15.67 44.78
N ALA A 537 -18.98 15.77 44.28
CA ALA A 537 -20.12 14.95 44.73
C ALA A 537 -20.85 14.26 43.56
N ALA A 538 -20.74 14.80 42.34
CA ALA A 538 -21.49 14.28 41.19
C ALA A 538 -20.92 12.94 40.70
N CYS A 539 -21.81 12.09 40.18
CA CYS A 539 -21.47 10.85 39.50
C CYS A 539 -21.87 11.03 38.03
N LEU A 540 -20.91 10.97 37.10
CA LEU A 540 -21.15 11.28 35.69
C LEU A 540 -20.95 10.05 34.81
N PHE A 541 -21.82 9.85 33.84
CA PHE A 541 -21.65 8.89 32.76
C PHE A 541 -21.51 9.63 31.43
N ILE A 542 -20.36 9.50 30.77
CA ILE A 542 -20.14 10.07 29.43
C ILE A 542 -20.71 9.11 28.40
N SER A 543 -21.84 9.48 27.81
CA SER A 543 -22.45 8.69 26.73
C SER A 543 -21.74 8.94 25.40
N ARG A 544 -21.75 7.91 24.54
CA ARG A 544 -21.23 7.95 23.17
C ARG A 544 -22.29 7.63 22.12
N ARG A 545 -23.58 7.62 22.46
CA ARG A 545 -24.66 7.30 21.52
C ARG A 545 -24.65 8.17 20.25
N SER A 546 -24.14 9.39 20.35
CA SER A 546 -24.01 10.33 19.23
C SER A 546 -22.92 9.92 18.19
N PHE A 547 -22.10 8.90 18.45
CA PHE A 547 -20.96 8.52 17.62
C PHE A 547 -21.12 7.12 17.00
N THR A 548 -20.69 6.98 15.75
CA THR A 548 -20.79 5.73 14.98
C THR A 548 -19.54 4.85 15.05
N GLN A 549 -18.39 5.40 15.49
CA GLN A 549 -17.12 4.68 15.62
C GLN A 549 -16.84 4.27 17.08
N ARG A 550 -16.14 3.15 17.27
CA ARG A 550 -15.78 2.60 18.59
C ARG A 550 -17.01 2.52 19.51
N ARG A 551 -18.06 1.84 19.04
CA ARG A 551 -19.35 1.75 19.74
C ARG A 551 -19.24 0.81 20.93
N LEU A 552 -19.77 1.27 22.07
CA LEU A 552 -20.01 0.44 23.25
C LEU A 552 -21.35 -0.27 23.06
N LEU A 553 -21.33 -1.52 22.61
CA LEU A 553 -22.52 -2.20 22.11
C LEU A 553 -23.59 -2.41 23.18
N ASN A 554 -23.17 -2.59 24.44
CA ASN A 554 -24.06 -2.71 25.59
C ASN A 554 -24.23 -1.41 26.40
N GLU A 555 -24.01 -0.24 25.77
CA GLU A 555 -24.13 1.07 26.42
C GLU A 555 -25.49 1.28 27.09
N GLU A 556 -26.60 0.85 26.46
CA GLU A 556 -27.94 0.99 27.04
C GLU A 556 -28.13 0.20 28.35
N VAL A 557 -27.48 -0.94 28.48
CA VAL A 557 -27.50 -1.74 29.72
C VAL A 557 -26.72 -1.01 30.82
N ILE A 558 -25.53 -0.49 30.47
CA ILE A 558 -24.65 0.25 31.37
C ILE A 558 -25.33 1.54 31.85
N GLU A 559 -25.88 2.33 30.94
CA GLU A 559 -26.56 3.58 31.24
C GLU A 559 -27.74 3.37 32.21
N ARG A 560 -28.64 2.43 31.90
CA ARG A 560 -29.78 2.11 32.79
C ARG A 560 -29.35 1.64 34.17
N HIS A 561 -28.20 0.99 34.28
CA HIS A 561 -27.65 0.60 35.57
C HIS A 561 -27.08 1.81 36.33
N LEU A 562 -26.23 2.62 35.69
CA LEU A 562 -25.62 3.81 36.29
C LEU A 562 -26.65 4.86 36.69
N VAL A 563 -27.69 5.10 35.89
CA VAL A 563 -28.78 6.04 36.23
C VAL A 563 -29.51 5.62 37.51
N ARG A 564 -29.72 4.31 37.73
CA ARG A 564 -30.30 3.81 38.99
C ARG A 564 -29.39 4.03 40.20
N LEU A 565 -28.09 4.14 39.99
CA LEU A 565 -27.08 4.48 41.01
C LEU A 565 -26.88 6.01 41.16
N GLY A 566 -27.74 6.82 40.54
CA GLY A 566 -27.68 8.28 40.64
C GLY A 566 -26.65 8.95 39.73
N PHE A 567 -26.14 8.25 38.71
CA PHE A 567 -25.30 8.87 37.71
C PHE A 567 -26.12 9.76 36.77
N GLU A 568 -25.56 10.91 36.46
CA GLU A 568 -26.05 11.78 35.40
C GLU A 568 -25.39 11.43 34.07
N VAL A 569 -26.21 11.20 33.04
CA VAL A 569 -25.72 10.98 31.67
C VAL A 569 -25.42 12.33 31.03
N ILE A 570 -24.21 12.48 30.50
CA ILE A 570 -23.76 13.71 29.85
C ILE A 570 -23.27 13.47 28.43
N TYR A 571 -23.42 14.51 27.60
CA TYR A 571 -22.96 14.60 26.23
C TYR A 571 -22.05 15.84 26.10
N PRO A 572 -20.74 15.74 26.39
CA PRO A 572 -19.85 16.90 26.43
C PRO A 572 -19.84 17.71 25.13
N GLU A 573 -20.09 17.07 23.98
CA GLU A 573 -20.19 17.73 22.67
C GLU A 573 -21.38 18.70 22.54
N GLN A 574 -22.36 18.61 23.44
CA GLN A 574 -23.52 19.50 23.50
C GLN A 574 -23.33 20.66 24.50
N LEU A 575 -22.20 20.70 25.21
CA LEU A 575 -21.89 21.69 26.24
C LEU A 575 -20.86 22.70 25.74
N SER A 576 -21.01 23.96 26.16
CA SER A 576 -19.93 24.94 26.07
C SER A 576 -18.67 24.42 26.79
N PHE A 577 -17.49 24.86 26.38
CA PHE A 577 -16.26 24.44 27.04
C PHE A 577 -16.26 24.84 28.52
N ALA A 578 -16.73 26.04 28.86
CA ALA A 578 -16.84 26.45 30.26
C ALA A 578 -17.80 25.56 31.06
N ASP A 579 -18.92 25.13 30.47
CA ASP A 579 -19.85 24.21 31.13
C ASP A 579 -19.29 22.79 31.24
N GLN A 580 -18.48 22.34 30.28
CA GLN A 580 -17.69 21.12 30.44
C GLN A 580 -16.78 21.24 31.66
N VAL A 581 -15.96 22.30 31.75
CA VAL A 581 -15.07 22.51 32.91
C VAL A 581 -15.86 22.52 34.23
N ARG A 582 -17.00 23.22 34.31
CA ARG A 582 -17.87 23.25 35.50
C ARG A 582 -18.39 21.86 35.85
N LYS A 583 -18.90 21.14 34.85
CA LYS A 583 -19.51 19.82 35.02
C LYS A 583 -18.51 18.85 35.63
N PHE A 584 -17.35 18.71 34.98
CA PHE A 584 -16.30 17.80 35.42
C PHE A 584 -15.67 18.24 36.75
N SER A 585 -15.56 19.55 37.02
CA SER A 585 -15.07 20.05 38.32
C SER A 585 -15.94 19.70 39.52
N SER A 586 -17.17 19.24 39.32
CA SER A 586 -18.06 18.76 40.38
C SER A 586 -18.05 17.24 40.59
N ALA A 587 -17.37 16.49 39.70
CA ALA A 587 -17.48 15.04 39.61
C ALA A 587 -16.58 14.31 40.62
N ARG A 588 -17.17 13.46 41.46
CA ARG A 588 -16.45 12.51 42.31
C ARG A 588 -16.05 11.26 41.54
N ILE A 589 -16.94 10.80 40.66
CA ILE A 589 -16.72 9.62 39.82
C ILE A 589 -17.21 9.89 38.41
N VAL A 590 -16.45 9.42 37.42
CA VAL A 590 -16.82 9.47 36.01
C VAL A 590 -16.69 8.09 35.40
N VAL A 591 -17.73 7.62 34.72
CA VAL A 591 -17.70 6.39 33.90
C VAL A 591 -17.84 6.82 32.44
N GLY A 592 -17.05 6.23 31.55
CA GLY A 592 -17.18 6.53 30.13
C GLY A 592 -16.12 5.85 29.29
N SER A 593 -16.34 5.76 27.98
CA SER A 593 -15.33 5.19 27.09
C SER A 593 -14.13 6.12 26.94
N CYS A 594 -12.93 5.55 26.96
CA CYS A 594 -11.71 6.31 26.69
C CYS A 594 -11.74 6.83 25.24
N SER A 595 -11.94 8.14 25.13
CA SER A 595 -12.05 8.93 23.90
C SER A 595 -11.71 10.39 24.23
N SER A 596 -11.67 11.29 23.25
CA SER A 596 -11.34 12.71 23.49
C SER A 596 -12.24 13.37 24.55
N ALA A 597 -13.48 12.93 24.74
CA ALA A 597 -14.36 13.44 25.78
C ALA A 597 -13.83 13.16 27.20
N LEU A 598 -13.08 12.07 27.39
CA LEU A 598 -12.45 11.71 28.66
C LEU A 598 -11.35 12.71 29.04
N THR A 599 -10.82 13.47 28.09
CA THR A 599 -9.83 14.53 28.35
C THR A 599 -10.32 15.53 29.40
N ASN A 600 -11.64 15.78 29.43
CA ASN A 600 -12.25 16.68 30.41
C ASN A 600 -12.14 16.21 31.87
N CYS A 601 -11.88 14.93 32.12
CA CYS A 601 -11.69 14.43 33.48
C CYS A 601 -10.46 15.03 34.18
N ILE A 602 -9.53 15.67 33.45
CA ILE A 602 -8.46 16.47 34.06
C ILE A 602 -9.00 17.59 34.98
N PHE A 603 -10.22 18.06 34.72
CA PHE A 603 -10.86 19.09 35.53
C PHE A 603 -11.52 18.56 36.79
N CYS A 604 -11.63 17.23 36.98
CA CYS A 604 -12.20 16.70 38.21
C CYS A 604 -11.39 17.14 39.46
N PRO A 605 -12.02 17.18 40.64
CA PRO A 605 -11.32 17.35 41.91
C PRO A 605 -10.27 16.25 42.14
N LYS A 606 -9.23 16.60 42.91
CA LYS A 606 -8.21 15.62 43.31
C LYS A 606 -8.86 14.46 44.05
N GLY A 607 -8.45 13.22 43.74
CA GLY A 607 -9.01 11.99 44.28
C GLY A 607 -10.30 11.52 43.62
N ALA A 608 -10.79 12.21 42.58
CA ALA A 608 -11.88 11.67 41.76
C ALA A 608 -11.45 10.38 41.05
N VAL A 609 -12.40 9.45 40.89
CA VAL A 609 -12.16 8.15 40.22
C VAL A 609 -12.77 8.18 38.82
N VAL A 610 -11.99 7.75 37.83
CA VAL A 610 -12.42 7.61 36.43
C VAL A 610 -12.42 6.14 36.06
N LEU A 611 -13.58 5.58 35.75
CA LEU A 611 -13.73 4.24 35.21
C LEU A 611 -13.74 4.32 33.68
N GLY A 612 -12.56 4.13 33.08
CA GLY A 612 -12.33 4.21 31.64
C GLY A 612 -12.70 2.90 30.93
N LEU A 613 -13.77 2.92 30.16
CA LEU A 613 -14.24 1.77 29.37
C LEU A 613 -13.43 1.67 28.08
N ILE A 614 -12.85 0.50 27.81
CA ILE A 614 -11.98 0.25 26.65
C ILE A 614 -12.23 -1.13 26.06
N HIS A 615 -11.80 -1.35 24.82
CA HIS A 615 -11.71 -2.68 24.24
C HIS A 615 -10.42 -3.41 24.65
N ASP A 616 -10.37 -4.73 24.45
CA ASP A 616 -9.29 -5.64 24.86
C ASP A 616 -7.99 -5.57 24.03
N ASN A 617 -7.88 -4.67 23.05
CA ASN A 617 -6.67 -4.49 22.26
C ASN A 617 -5.46 -4.09 23.14
N ALA A 618 -4.39 -4.89 23.09
CA ALA A 618 -3.15 -4.69 23.84
C ALA A 618 -2.35 -3.45 23.41
N SER A 619 -2.64 -2.88 22.23
CA SER A 619 -2.01 -1.65 21.71
C SER A 619 -2.87 -0.39 21.92
N PHE A 620 -3.75 -0.34 22.93
CA PHE A 620 -4.50 0.88 23.25
C PHE A 620 -3.59 1.98 23.83
N ASN A 621 -4.03 3.24 23.79
CA ASN A 621 -3.32 4.39 24.37
C ASN A 621 -3.50 4.52 25.91
N PHE A 622 -3.10 3.49 26.67
CA PHE A 622 -3.25 3.43 28.12
C PHE A 622 -2.44 4.50 28.88
N TYR A 623 -1.16 4.65 28.55
CA TYR A 623 -0.23 5.59 29.17
C TYR A 623 -0.64 7.03 28.88
N GLY A 624 -1.09 7.32 27.66
CA GLY A 624 -1.62 8.62 27.27
C GLY A 624 -2.81 9.04 28.13
N TYR A 625 -3.87 8.23 28.17
CA TYR A 625 -5.04 8.55 29.01
C TYR A 625 -4.68 8.65 30.49
N ALA A 626 -3.82 7.77 31.01
CA ALA A 626 -3.47 7.79 32.42
C ALA A 626 -2.64 9.02 32.81
N SER A 627 -1.62 9.38 32.02
CA SER A 627 -0.68 10.45 32.38
C SER A 627 -1.33 11.83 32.50
N PHE A 628 -2.10 12.27 31.50
CA PHE A 628 -2.73 13.61 31.58
C PHE A 628 -3.88 13.66 32.61
N LEU A 629 -4.59 12.55 32.83
CA LEU A 629 -5.63 12.49 33.87
C LEU A 629 -5.02 12.54 35.26
N MET A 630 -3.96 11.77 35.50
CA MET A 630 -3.23 11.80 36.77
C MET A 630 -2.56 13.15 37.03
N ALA A 631 -2.19 13.91 35.99
CA ALA A 631 -1.80 15.32 36.13
C ALA A 631 -2.92 16.19 36.76
N GLY A 632 -4.18 15.83 36.47
CA GLY A 632 -5.38 16.37 37.10
C GLY A 632 -5.51 16.01 38.60
N GLY A 633 -4.76 15.03 39.08
CA GLY A 633 -4.87 14.46 40.42
C GLY A 633 -5.99 13.43 40.55
N VAL A 634 -6.47 12.87 39.44
CA VAL A 634 -7.52 11.85 39.40
C VAL A 634 -6.90 10.46 39.29
N GLU A 635 -7.64 9.46 39.75
CA GLU A 635 -7.28 8.05 39.58
C GLU A 635 -8.06 7.47 38.41
N ILE A 636 -7.38 6.88 37.42
CA ILE A 636 -8.03 6.15 36.33
C ILE A 636 -7.91 4.64 36.54
N ARG A 637 -9.03 3.94 36.36
CA ARG A 637 -9.12 2.47 36.32
C ARG A 637 -9.71 2.06 34.98
N PHE A 638 -8.99 1.26 34.22
CA PHE A 638 -9.43 0.77 32.94
C PHE A 638 -10.25 -0.51 33.10
N ILE A 639 -11.43 -0.55 32.48
CA ILE A 639 -12.27 -1.75 32.39
C ILE A 639 -12.22 -2.26 30.95
N ARG A 640 -11.62 -3.44 30.77
CA ARG A 640 -11.47 -4.07 29.46
C ARG A 640 -12.74 -4.80 29.05
N GLY A 641 -13.21 -4.47 27.85
CA GLY A 641 -14.34 -5.09 27.18
C GLY A 641 -13.92 -5.91 25.98
N LYS A 642 -14.73 -6.91 25.65
CA LYS A 642 -14.47 -7.83 24.53
C LYS A 642 -14.86 -7.17 23.21
N ARG A 643 -14.00 -7.25 22.19
CA ARG A 643 -14.34 -6.77 20.84
C ARG A 643 -15.43 -7.65 20.20
N SER A 644 -16.29 -7.04 19.40
CA SER A 644 -17.30 -7.74 18.59
C SER A 644 -16.87 -7.81 17.12
N GLY A 645 -16.89 -9.00 16.53
CA GLY A 645 -16.54 -9.24 15.12
C GLY A 645 -15.13 -9.83 14.90
N SER A 646 -15.03 -10.77 13.96
CA SER A 646 -13.77 -11.34 13.49
C SER A 646 -12.99 -10.32 12.66
N SER A 647 -11.79 -9.98 13.12
CA SER A 647 -10.62 -9.57 12.31
C SER A 647 -10.91 -9.12 10.88
N GLN A 648 -11.50 -7.94 10.68
CA GLN A 648 -11.25 -7.22 9.43
C GLN A 648 -9.97 -6.41 9.65
N THR A 649 -8.94 -6.76 8.88
CA THR A 649 -7.59 -6.19 8.90
C THR A 649 -7.52 -4.70 8.53
N THR A 650 -8.66 -4.07 8.25
CA THR A 650 -8.77 -2.68 7.79
C THR A 650 -9.27 -1.70 8.85
N GLU A 651 -9.80 -2.15 9.99
CA GLU A 651 -10.18 -1.24 11.08
C GLU A 651 -8.96 -0.87 11.94
N HIS A 652 -8.68 0.43 12.06
CA HIS A 652 -7.62 0.94 12.91
C HIS A 652 -7.74 0.36 14.34
N PRO A 653 -6.63 -0.06 14.99
CA PRO A 653 -6.62 -0.70 16.32
C PRO A 653 -7.45 0.00 17.40
N LEU A 654 -7.65 1.31 17.28
CA LEU A 654 -8.41 2.15 18.19
C LEU A 654 -9.92 2.23 17.88
N HIS A 655 -10.46 1.76 16.76
CA HIS A 655 -11.87 2.03 16.41
C HIS A 655 -12.83 0.86 16.58
N ALA A 656 -12.36 -0.25 17.16
CA ALA A 656 -13.15 -1.47 17.34
C ALA A 656 -14.38 -1.28 18.27
N ASN A 657 -15.50 -1.87 17.88
CA ASN A 657 -16.70 -1.98 18.72
C ASN A 657 -16.50 -3.04 19.81
N TYR A 658 -17.09 -2.83 20.98
CA TYR A 658 -16.83 -3.68 22.15
C TYR A 658 -17.97 -3.68 23.17
N GLU A 659 -17.97 -4.68 24.04
CA GLU A 659 -18.90 -4.85 25.15
C GLU A 659 -18.16 -4.93 26.48
N ILE A 660 -18.69 -4.28 27.52
CA ILE A 660 -18.13 -4.34 28.88
C ILE A 660 -18.85 -5.39 29.72
N ASN A 661 -18.10 -6.23 30.41
CA ASN A 661 -18.67 -7.16 31.39
C ASN A 661 -19.25 -6.37 32.58
N MET A 662 -20.54 -6.55 32.85
CA MET A 662 -21.26 -5.85 33.93
C MET A 662 -20.73 -6.20 35.33
N GLU A 663 -20.25 -7.42 35.56
CA GLU A 663 -19.67 -7.80 36.87
C GLU A 663 -18.38 -7.02 37.15
N HIS A 664 -17.53 -6.81 36.14
CA HIS A 664 -16.33 -5.99 36.26
C HIS A 664 -16.69 -4.53 36.54
N LEU A 665 -17.73 -3.99 35.87
CA LEU A 665 -18.20 -2.64 36.12
C LEU A 665 -18.78 -2.47 37.52
N CYS A 666 -19.68 -3.36 37.95
CA CYS A 666 -20.29 -3.32 39.28
C CYS A 666 -19.23 -3.43 40.39
N SER A 667 -18.26 -4.33 40.25
CA SER A 667 -17.16 -4.47 41.20
C SER A 667 -16.31 -3.20 41.28
N ALA A 668 -15.95 -2.62 40.13
CA ALA A 668 -15.17 -1.37 40.10
C ALA A 668 -15.94 -0.17 40.70
N LEU A 669 -17.26 -0.12 40.55
CA LEU A 669 -18.13 0.88 41.19
C LEU A 669 -18.13 0.74 42.73
N LEU A 670 -18.25 -0.49 43.24
CA LEU A 670 -18.18 -0.78 44.68
C LEU A 670 -16.83 -0.37 45.27
N GLU A 671 -15.73 -0.72 44.61
CA GLU A 671 -14.37 -0.30 44.99
C GLU A 671 -14.16 1.22 44.91
N ALA A 672 -14.98 1.93 44.15
CA ALA A 672 -14.97 3.39 44.06
C ALA A 672 -15.96 4.05 45.04
N GLY A 673 -16.60 3.28 45.91
CA GLY A 673 -17.52 3.78 46.94
C GLY A 673 -18.91 4.15 46.40
N ILE A 674 -19.39 3.44 45.38
CA ILE A 674 -20.77 3.45 44.90
C ILE A 674 -21.41 2.11 45.28
N ALA A 675 -22.34 2.14 46.23
CA ALA A 675 -23.02 0.96 46.78
C ALA A 675 -24.36 0.68 46.10
#